data_AF-A0A4R8AYJ8-F1
#
_entry.id   AF-A0A4R8AYJ8-F1
#
_cell.length_a   1.000
_cell.length_b   1.000
_cell.length_c   1.000
_cell.angle_alpha   90.00
_cell.angle_beta   90.00
_cell.angle_gamma   90.00
#
_symmetry.space_group_name_H-M   'P 1'
#
loop_
_entity.id
_entity.type
_entity.pdbx_description
1 polymer ?
#
loop_
_entity_poly.entity_id
_entity_poly.type
_entity_poly.pdbx_seq_one_letter_code
_entity_poly.pdbx_strand_id
1 'polypeptide(L)'
;MKIKNLAYSFLFTCLFFNANAQTASIKSADKKYDNYAYADAIKAYEKLVEKGSKDEKVLQRLGNSYYYIGELKQALQYYDQLFLVNEDQEADYLYKYSQCLRSDGNYNKADQILEKFSQKAPLDKRAILFLKNKSYLEDIKLNSGRFEIADAGINSKGSDYGSAILDNKLVFTSARDTGGIVKKNFKWTNKAISTLYTVDLNADGSIGEPKFFHKKNLAVNFNQSTPVFTKDGRTMYFTRNNSVDGKRRENENKITFLKLYKATLIDGEWKEVQELPFNSDEYSVAHPALSIDEKTLYFASDMPGTLGLSDLFKVSIMPDGTFGKPENLGTEINTEGRETFPFISDENELYFASDGRPGLGGLDVYVSKIDNQGLFEEVENVGEPINSKQDDFAFMINSKNRNGFFSSNRTNGHGLDDVYRFTEIRKLICEQDLLGTITDSETKEVLAGVNLILFDEAGQTTLETVSDQNGNYIFPKVKCGKKYAIKTSKANYDIKQILPVVIKKGAGTTTLMIALDKKVVPIAAKAAVVKTLKINAVKVKPIAVGTDLAKLLNLPMNFFDLGKATIKKTSEPQLQKVVDLLKQYPAIKLDIRSHTDSRQSDASNMILSEKRAQSTKSWLVQKGIDESRLTAKGYGETQLINRCADGVKCTEKEHQENRRSEFIITDL
;
A
#
# COMPACT_ATOMS: atom_id res chain seq x y z
N MET A 1 51.99 -17.27 48.51
CA MET A 1 51.72 -16.53 47.26
C MET A 1 51.52 -17.41 46.02
N LYS A 2 52.18 -18.58 45.90
CA LYS A 2 52.14 -19.42 44.68
C LYS A 2 50.81 -20.14 44.39
N ILE A 3 50.04 -20.54 45.40
CA ILE A 3 48.77 -21.32 45.22
C ILE A 3 47.60 -20.43 44.74
N LYS A 4 47.52 -19.17 45.21
CA LYS A 4 46.48 -18.22 44.76
C LYS A 4 46.63 -17.91 43.26
N ASN A 5 47.87 -17.78 42.75
CA ASN A 5 48.12 -17.50 41.34
C ASN A 5 47.78 -18.69 40.42
N LEU A 6 47.94 -19.94 40.88
CA LEU A 6 47.48 -21.12 40.11
C LEU A 6 45.94 -21.23 40.05
N ALA A 7 45.24 -20.88 41.13
CA ALA A 7 43.78 -20.87 41.14
C ALA A 7 43.23 -19.78 40.20
N TYR A 8 43.85 -18.59 40.18
CA TYR A 8 43.49 -17.54 39.22
C TYR A 8 43.81 -17.95 37.78
N SER A 9 44.96 -18.56 37.49
CA SER A 9 45.26 -19.08 36.15
C SER A 9 44.30 -20.19 35.71
N PHE A 10 43.93 -21.12 36.59
CA PHE A 10 42.94 -22.17 36.26
C PHE A 10 41.55 -21.57 36.01
N LEU A 11 41.11 -20.63 36.84
CA LEU A 11 39.84 -19.92 36.65
C LEU A 11 39.83 -19.11 35.35
N PHE A 12 40.93 -18.42 35.02
CA PHE A 12 41.08 -17.66 33.79
C PHE A 12 41.11 -18.58 32.56
N THR A 13 41.75 -19.74 32.65
CA THR A 13 41.79 -20.74 31.58
C THR A 13 40.39 -21.35 31.35
N CYS A 14 39.65 -21.67 32.41
CA CYS A 14 38.26 -22.14 32.32
C CYS A 14 37.32 -21.07 31.73
N LEU A 15 37.51 -19.79 32.05
CA LEU A 15 36.76 -18.69 31.44
C LEU A 15 37.08 -18.53 29.94
N PHE A 16 38.35 -18.67 29.55
CA PHE A 16 38.74 -18.64 28.14
C PHE A 16 38.20 -19.83 27.32
N PHE A 17 38.20 -21.05 27.87
CA PHE A 17 37.64 -22.20 27.16
C PHE A 17 36.12 -22.08 26.95
N ASN A 18 35.39 -21.54 27.92
CA ASN A 18 33.93 -21.31 27.80
C ASN A 18 33.60 -20.24 26.75
N ALA A 19 34.33 -19.13 26.71
CA ALA A 19 34.13 -18.07 25.71
C ALA A 19 34.40 -18.56 24.27
N ASN A 20 35.45 -19.36 24.07
CA ASN A 20 35.77 -19.94 22.76
C ASN A 20 34.74 -20.99 22.30
N ALA A 21 34.21 -21.81 23.22
CA ALA A 21 33.21 -22.83 22.91
C ALA A 21 31.84 -22.24 22.51
N GLN A 22 31.41 -21.16 23.18
CA GLN A 22 30.19 -20.44 22.83
C GLN A 22 30.32 -19.80 21.44
N THR A 23 31.46 -19.17 21.14
CA THR A 23 31.74 -18.56 19.84
C THR A 23 31.72 -19.57 18.70
N ALA A 24 32.27 -20.78 18.91
CA ALA A 24 32.24 -21.85 17.90
C ALA A 24 30.82 -22.37 17.65
N SER A 25 30.00 -22.47 18.70
CA SER A 25 28.60 -22.93 18.60
C SER A 25 27.73 -21.92 17.84
N ILE A 26 27.91 -20.62 18.09
CA ILE A 26 27.22 -19.54 17.36
C ILE A 26 27.61 -19.58 15.87
N LYS A 27 28.91 -19.65 15.54
CA LYS A 27 29.36 -19.76 14.14
C LYS A 27 28.77 -20.97 13.41
N SER A 28 28.61 -22.09 14.11
CA SER A 28 27.97 -23.29 13.54
C SER A 28 26.46 -23.12 13.31
N ALA A 29 25.77 -22.38 14.17
CA ALA A 29 24.36 -22.02 13.98
C ALA A 29 24.20 -21.00 12.83
N ASP A 30 25.06 -19.98 12.81
CA ASP A 30 25.13 -18.95 11.78
C ASP A 30 25.29 -19.55 10.39
N LYS A 31 26.22 -20.49 10.23
CA LYS A 31 26.40 -21.20 8.95
C LYS A 31 25.15 -21.93 8.49
N LYS A 32 24.30 -22.44 9.40
CA LYS A 32 23.04 -23.11 9.01
C LYS A 32 22.01 -22.08 8.56
N TYR A 33 21.90 -20.98 9.29
CA TYR A 33 21.04 -19.85 8.96
C TYR A 33 21.39 -19.27 7.58
N ASP A 34 22.68 -18.98 7.34
CA ASP A 34 23.17 -18.38 6.10
C ASP A 34 23.00 -19.32 4.89
N ASN A 35 22.87 -20.64 5.12
CA ASN A 35 22.56 -21.65 4.11
C ASN A 35 21.06 -21.98 4.02
N TYR A 36 20.18 -21.15 4.59
CA TYR A 36 18.72 -21.34 4.59
C TYR A 36 18.24 -22.66 5.25
N ALA A 37 19.10 -23.32 6.02
CA ALA A 37 18.78 -24.53 6.77
C ALA A 37 18.13 -24.16 8.11
N TYR A 38 17.02 -23.42 8.06
CA TYR A 38 16.42 -22.81 9.25
C TYR A 38 15.96 -23.83 10.29
N ALA A 39 15.42 -24.99 9.89
CA ALA A 39 15.07 -26.05 10.84
C ALA A 39 16.28 -26.55 11.66
N ASP A 40 17.46 -26.63 11.05
CA ASP A 40 18.69 -27.02 11.75
C ASP A 40 19.32 -25.83 12.50
N ALA A 41 19.14 -24.60 12.01
CA ALA A 41 19.54 -23.38 12.68
C ALA A 41 18.75 -23.18 13.99
N ILE A 42 17.43 -23.37 13.96
CA ILE A 42 16.54 -23.33 15.14
C ILE A 42 17.08 -24.24 16.24
N LYS A 43 17.25 -25.54 15.94
CA LYS A 43 17.79 -26.51 16.92
C LYS A 43 19.15 -26.09 17.49
N ALA A 44 19.98 -25.40 16.70
CA ALA A 44 21.29 -24.95 17.14
C ALA A 44 21.21 -23.71 18.04
N TYR A 45 20.35 -22.74 17.70
CA TYR A 45 20.13 -21.53 18.49
C TYR A 45 19.32 -21.79 19.76
N GLU A 46 18.31 -22.66 19.73
CA GLU A 46 17.56 -23.05 20.93
C GLU A 46 18.48 -23.61 22.00
N LYS A 47 19.40 -24.50 21.63
CA LYS A 47 20.43 -25.02 22.54
C LYS A 47 21.32 -23.94 23.15
N LEU A 48 21.54 -22.82 22.45
CA LEU A 48 22.28 -21.69 22.99
C LEU A 48 21.44 -20.91 23.99
N VAL A 49 20.16 -20.67 23.69
CA VAL A 49 19.21 -19.98 24.57
C VAL A 49 18.91 -20.80 25.83
N GLU A 50 18.72 -22.12 25.70
CA GLU A 50 18.56 -23.06 26.82
C GLU A 50 19.76 -23.06 27.78
N LYS A 51 20.97 -22.80 27.25
CA LYS A 51 22.20 -22.62 28.05
C LYS A 51 22.33 -21.21 28.66
N GLY A 52 21.31 -20.37 28.52
CA GLY A 52 21.24 -19.03 29.10
C GLY A 52 21.76 -17.91 28.20
N SER A 53 22.02 -18.16 26.91
CA SER A 53 22.42 -17.10 25.98
C SER A 53 21.29 -16.09 25.77
N LYS A 54 21.58 -14.81 26.04
CA LYS A 54 20.72 -13.66 25.70
C LYS A 54 21.34 -12.76 24.63
N ASP A 55 22.27 -13.31 23.87
CA ASP A 55 22.94 -12.60 22.78
C ASP A 55 21.90 -12.13 21.75
N GLU A 56 21.97 -10.84 21.40
CA GLU A 56 21.01 -10.19 20.51
C GLU A 56 20.98 -10.85 19.13
N LYS A 57 22.14 -11.18 18.55
CA LYS A 57 22.24 -11.82 17.23
C LYS A 57 21.64 -13.23 17.25
N VAL A 58 21.82 -13.97 18.35
CA VAL A 58 21.20 -15.29 18.55
C VAL A 58 19.67 -15.16 18.53
N LEU A 59 19.10 -14.21 19.28
CA LEU A 59 17.65 -13.99 19.34
C LEU A 59 17.09 -13.51 18.00
N GLN A 60 17.78 -12.58 17.34
CA GLN A 60 17.46 -12.09 15.99
C GLN A 60 17.35 -13.25 14.98
N ARG A 61 18.40 -14.07 14.89
CA ARG A 61 18.46 -15.17 13.91
C ARG A 61 17.52 -16.32 14.27
N LEU A 62 17.30 -16.60 15.55
CA LEU A 62 16.32 -17.60 15.98
C LEU A 62 14.88 -17.17 15.67
N GLY A 63 14.51 -15.94 16.02
CA GLY A 63 13.21 -15.35 15.68
C GLY A 63 12.97 -15.35 14.16
N ASN A 64 13.94 -14.89 13.38
CA ASN A 64 13.89 -14.95 11.91
C ASN A 64 13.77 -16.39 11.39
N SER A 65 14.50 -17.34 11.97
CA SER A 65 14.44 -18.74 11.50
C SER A 65 13.04 -19.31 11.66
N TYR A 66 12.40 -19.07 12.81
CA TYR A 66 11.01 -19.46 13.04
C TYR A 66 10.04 -18.73 12.10
N TYR A 67 10.24 -17.43 11.92
CA TYR A 67 9.46 -16.61 10.99
C TYR A 67 9.51 -17.17 9.55
N TYR A 68 10.70 -17.50 9.05
CA TYR A 68 10.89 -17.98 7.68
C TYR A 68 10.36 -19.40 7.41
N ILE A 69 10.04 -20.17 8.45
CA ILE A 69 9.39 -21.49 8.30
C ILE A 69 7.89 -21.47 8.59
N GLY A 70 7.31 -20.28 8.80
CA GLY A 70 5.87 -20.07 9.03
C GLY A 70 5.43 -20.27 10.49
N GLU A 71 6.35 -20.48 11.42
CA GLU A 71 6.05 -20.74 12.84
C GLU A 71 6.01 -19.42 13.62
N LEU A 72 5.05 -18.55 13.27
CA LEU A 72 5.00 -17.15 13.74
C LEU A 72 4.78 -17.01 15.25
N LYS A 73 4.09 -17.96 15.87
CA LYS A 73 3.89 -17.98 17.33
C LYS A 73 5.19 -18.21 18.09
N GLN A 74 6.04 -19.10 17.59
CA GLN A 74 7.37 -19.37 18.16
C GLN A 74 8.30 -18.20 17.87
N ALA A 75 8.24 -17.64 16.65
CA ALA A 75 8.98 -16.42 16.33
C ALA A 75 8.65 -15.27 17.29
N LEU A 76 7.38 -15.08 17.63
CA LEU A 76 6.92 -14.07 18.58
C LEU A 76 7.61 -14.19 19.94
N GLN A 77 7.76 -15.41 20.46
CA GLN A 77 8.41 -15.64 21.76
C GLN A 77 9.86 -15.16 21.80
N TYR A 78 10.59 -15.32 20.69
CA TYR A 78 11.99 -14.88 20.59
C TYR A 78 12.11 -13.40 20.24
N TYR A 79 11.17 -12.85 19.47
CA TYR A 79 11.12 -11.39 19.27
C TYR A 79 10.74 -10.66 20.55
N ASP A 80 9.79 -11.14 21.35
CA ASP A 80 9.51 -10.56 22.67
C ASP A 80 10.78 -10.52 23.54
N GLN A 81 11.58 -11.59 23.54
CA GLN A 81 12.88 -11.60 24.23
C GLN A 81 13.89 -10.61 23.63
N LEU A 82 14.00 -10.54 22.30
CA LEU A 82 14.87 -9.61 21.60
C LEU A 82 14.56 -8.16 21.99
N PHE A 83 13.28 -7.78 21.95
CA PHE A 83 12.84 -6.42 22.25
C PHE A 83 12.89 -6.05 23.74
N LEU A 84 12.99 -7.06 24.64
CA LEU A 84 13.36 -6.83 26.04
C LEU A 84 14.86 -6.57 26.23
N VAL A 85 15.71 -7.14 25.37
CA VAL A 85 17.17 -6.96 25.43
C VAL A 85 17.58 -5.63 24.79
N ASN A 86 17.07 -5.36 23.59
CA ASN A 86 17.32 -4.12 22.86
C ASN A 86 16.07 -3.76 22.02
N GLU A 87 15.40 -2.68 22.40
CA GLU A 87 14.21 -2.21 21.66
C GLU A 87 14.55 -1.48 20.35
N ASP A 88 15.79 -1.02 20.18
CA ASP A 88 16.26 -0.31 18.99
C ASP A 88 16.79 -1.29 17.95
N GLN A 89 15.86 -1.96 17.27
CA GLN A 89 16.17 -2.93 16.22
C GLN A 89 16.16 -2.30 14.82
N GLU A 90 16.79 -2.97 13.87
CA GLU A 90 16.68 -2.64 12.45
C GLU A 90 15.22 -2.72 11.97
N ALA A 91 14.89 -1.94 10.94
CA ALA A 91 13.53 -1.79 10.42
C ALA A 91 12.87 -3.14 10.08
N ASP A 92 13.62 -4.07 9.48
CA ASP A 92 13.11 -5.39 9.10
C ASP A 92 12.67 -6.24 10.31
N TYR A 93 13.39 -6.16 11.44
CA TYR A 93 12.98 -6.85 12.68
C TYR A 93 11.75 -6.23 13.31
N LEU A 94 11.60 -4.90 13.25
CA LEU A 94 10.37 -4.22 13.68
C LEU A 94 9.18 -4.74 12.87
N TYR A 95 9.33 -4.81 11.54
CA TYR A 95 8.26 -5.28 10.67
C TYR A 95 7.86 -6.73 10.95
N LYS A 96 8.82 -7.66 10.99
CA LYS A 96 8.55 -9.08 11.28
C LYS A 96 7.95 -9.30 12.66
N TYR A 97 8.41 -8.54 13.66
CA TYR A 97 7.82 -8.59 15.00
C TYR A 97 6.36 -8.13 15.00
N SER A 98 6.05 -7.05 14.27
CA SER A 98 4.66 -6.58 14.13
C SER A 98 3.75 -7.61 13.46
N GLN A 99 4.24 -8.35 12.44
CA GLN A 99 3.48 -9.43 11.81
C GLN A 99 3.23 -10.60 12.77
N CYS A 100 4.24 -10.98 13.57
CA CYS A 100 4.07 -12.01 14.60
C CYS A 100 3.02 -11.59 15.65
N LEU A 101 3.03 -10.32 16.06
CA LEU A 101 2.03 -9.75 16.97
C LEU A 101 0.62 -9.75 16.36
N ARG A 102 0.47 -9.39 15.08
CA ARG A 102 -0.81 -9.50 14.35
C ARG A 102 -1.31 -10.94 14.31
N SER A 103 -0.41 -11.89 14.08
CA SER A 103 -0.74 -13.32 14.01
C SER A 103 -1.18 -13.92 15.36
N ASP A 104 -0.76 -13.31 16.47
CA ASP A 104 -1.28 -13.59 17.82
C ASP A 104 -2.59 -12.84 18.13
N GLY A 105 -2.94 -11.85 17.31
CA GLY A 105 -4.12 -10.98 17.47
C GLY A 105 -3.86 -9.73 18.32
N ASN A 106 -2.60 -9.42 18.63
CA ASN A 106 -2.21 -8.23 19.38
C ASN A 106 -1.98 -7.02 18.45
N TYR A 107 -3.06 -6.58 17.79
CA TYR A 107 -3.02 -5.50 16.80
C TYR A 107 -2.54 -4.16 17.38
N ASN A 108 -2.95 -3.81 18.60
CA ASN A 108 -2.54 -2.56 19.23
C ASN A 108 -1.02 -2.46 19.41
N LYS A 109 -0.38 -3.55 19.88
CA LYS A 109 1.08 -3.58 20.03
C LYS A 109 1.76 -3.65 18.66
N ALA A 110 1.19 -4.38 17.70
CA ALA A 110 1.71 -4.44 16.34
C ALA A 110 1.75 -3.05 15.69
N ASP A 111 0.67 -2.27 15.81
CA ASP A 111 0.57 -0.91 15.26
C ASP A 111 1.59 0.03 15.90
N GLN A 112 1.84 -0.07 17.21
CA GLN A 112 2.92 0.69 17.88
C GLN A 112 4.31 0.35 17.31
N ILE A 113 4.57 -0.92 17.04
CA ILE A 113 5.83 -1.34 16.40
C ILE A 113 5.90 -0.85 14.94
N LEU A 114 4.78 -0.86 14.21
CA LEU A 114 4.70 -0.32 12.85
C LEU A 114 4.92 1.20 12.80
N GLU A 115 4.54 1.94 13.85
CA GLU A 115 4.88 3.36 13.97
C GLU A 115 6.39 3.56 14.12
N LYS A 116 7.07 2.76 14.95
CA LYS A 116 8.55 2.78 15.06
C LYS A 116 9.21 2.39 13.73
N PHE A 117 8.70 1.35 13.07
CA PHE A 117 9.16 0.93 11.74
C PHE A 117 9.04 2.07 10.72
N SER A 118 7.89 2.75 10.69
CA SER A 118 7.62 3.84 9.73
C SER A 118 8.52 5.06 9.95
N GLN A 119 9.02 5.27 11.16
CA GLN A 119 10.01 6.31 11.44
C GLN A 119 11.41 5.94 10.93
N LYS A 120 11.80 4.66 11.02
CA LYS A 120 13.10 4.17 10.54
C LYS A 120 13.14 3.98 9.01
N ALA A 121 12.03 3.59 8.41
CA ALA A 121 11.91 3.30 6.99
C ALA A 121 10.74 4.06 6.34
N PRO A 122 10.74 5.41 6.32
CA PRO A 122 9.60 6.21 5.86
C PRO A 122 9.33 6.11 4.35
N LEU A 123 10.29 5.59 3.58
CA LEU A 123 10.16 5.38 2.13
C LEU A 123 9.77 3.94 1.77
N ASP A 124 9.77 3.03 2.74
CA ASP A 124 9.36 1.64 2.54
C ASP A 124 7.84 1.59 2.27
N LYS A 125 7.42 0.88 1.23
CA LYS A 125 6.02 0.83 0.80
C LYS A 125 5.13 0.28 1.92
N ARG A 126 5.61 -0.66 2.73
CA ARG A 126 4.86 -1.23 3.85
C ARG A 126 4.57 -0.16 4.91
N ALA A 127 5.53 0.75 5.17
CA ALA A 127 5.34 1.90 6.05
C ALA A 127 4.36 2.92 5.44
N ILE A 128 4.52 3.24 4.16
CA ILE A 128 3.64 4.16 3.43
C ILE A 128 2.19 3.64 3.45
N LEU A 129 1.97 2.36 3.21
CA LEU A 129 0.64 1.74 3.20
C LEU A 129 0.00 1.76 4.60
N PHE A 130 0.76 1.44 5.64
CA PHE A 130 0.29 1.53 7.03
C PHE A 130 -0.09 2.98 7.41
N LEU A 131 0.78 3.95 7.11
CA LEU A 131 0.50 5.36 7.41
C LEU A 131 -0.65 5.95 6.58
N LYS A 132 -0.84 5.47 5.35
CA LYS A 132 -1.96 5.86 4.48
C LYS A 132 -3.30 5.42 5.08
N ASN A 133 -3.34 4.29 5.77
CA ASN A 133 -4.57 3.75 6.36
C ASN A 133 -4.34 3.08 7.71
N LYS A 134 -4.42 3.86 8.79
CA LYS A 134 -4.39 3.33 10.16
C LYS A 134 -5.69 2.62 10.57
N SER A 135 -6.78 2.82 9.82
CA SER A 135 -8.07 2.15 10.04
C SER A 135 -8.23 0.87 9.22
N TYR A 136 -7.13 0.24 8.80
CA TYR A 136 -7.16 -0.94 7.92
C TYR A 136 -8.03 -2.09 8.46
N LEU A 137 -8.09 -2.29 9.78
CA LEU A 137 -8.95 -3.31 10.40
C LEU A 137 -10.44 -3.03 10.18
N GLU A 138 -10.86 -1.76 10.11
CA GLU A 138 -12.24 -1.38 9.81
C GLU A 138 -12.57 -1.69 8.35
N ASP A 139 -11.66 -1.37 7.43
CA ASP A 139 -11.80 -1.71 6.01
C ASP A 139 -11.89 -3.23 5.80
N ILE A 140 -11.02 -4.00 6.46
CA ILE A 140 -11.07 -5.47 6.42
C ILE A 140 -12.41 -5.97 6.94
N LYS A 141 -12.89 -5.44 8.08
CA LYS A 141 -14.18 -5.81 8.66
C LYS A 141 -15.36 -5.50 7.73
N LEU A 142 -15.30 -4.42 6.96
CA LEU A 142 -16.31 -4.09 5.94
C LEU A 142 -16.31 -5.11 4.79
N ASN A 143 -15.12 -5.58 4.42
CA ASN A 143 -14.92 -6.59 3.38
C ASN A 143 -15.24 -8.02 3.88
N SER A 144 -15.26 -8.24 5.19
CA SER A 144 -15.57 -9.53 5.82
C SER A 144 -17.05 -9.97 5.65
N GLY A 145 -17.32 -11.23 5.98
CA GLY A 145 -18.66 -11.83 5.97
C GLY A 145 -19.20 -12.11 4.56
N ARG A 146 -18.28 -12.19 3.59
CA ARG A 146 -18.58 -12.39 2.17
C ARG A 146 -18.47 -13.83 1.70
N PHE A 147 -17.93 -14.70 2.54
CA PHE A 147 -17.63 -16.09 2.20
C PHE A 147 -18.17 -17.02 3.26
N GLU A 148 -18.77 -18.11 2.81
CA GLU A 148 -18.97 -19.31 3.62
C GLU A 148 -17.82 -20.27 3.30
N ILE A 149 -17.14 -20.76 4.33
CA ILE A 149 -15.97 -21.65 4.17
C ILE A 149 -16.22 -23.00 4.82
N ALA A 150 -15.60 -24.04 4.27
CA ALA A 150 -15.59 -25.38 4.84
C ALA A 150 -14.27 -26.08 4.54
N ASP A 151 -13.98 -27.14 5.28
CA ASP A 151 -12.90 -28.06 4.92
C ASP A 151 -13.13 -28.60 3.49
N ALA A 152 -12.05 -28.69 2.70
CA ALA A 152 -12.14 -29.19 1.34
C ALA A 152 -12.25 -30.71 1.25
N GLY A 153 -12.27 -31.46 2.36
CA GLY A 153 -12.43 -32.91 2.39
C GLY A 153 -11.19 -33.69 1.93
N ILE A 154 -10.06 -33.02 1.69
CA ILE A 154 -8.85 -33.63 1.10
C ILE A 154 -7.65 -33.60 2.03
N ASN A 155 -7.72 -32.91 3.16
CA ASN A 155 -6.54 -32.58 3.97
C ASN A 155 -5.93 -33.79 4.67
N SER A 156 -4.60 -33.77 4.81
CA SER A 156 -3.81 -34.80 5.49
C SER A 156 -3.17 -34.23 6.75
N LYS A 157 -2.33 -35.04 7.43
CA LYS A 157 -1.49 -34.55 8.53
C LYS A 157 -0.26 -33.76 8.04
N GLY A 158 -0.02 -33.76 6.73
CA GLY A 158 1.08 -33.04 6.08
C GLY A 158 0.71 -31.59 5.76
N SER A 159 1.44 -31.00 4.84
CA SER A 159 1.05 -29.72 4.21
C SER A 159 0.29 -30.06 2.92
N ASP A 160 -0.94 -29.59 2.81
CA ASP A 160 -1.83 -29.68 1.65
C ASP A 160 -2.22 -28.26 1.24
N TYR A 161 -1.86 -27.85 0.02
CA TYR A 161 -2.05 -26.46 -0.40
C TYR A 161 -2.10 -26.31 -1.93
N GLY A 162 -2.53 -25.13 -2.38
CA GLY A 162 -2.68 -24.85 -3.80
C GLY A 162 -3.83 -25.62 -4.42
N SER A 163 -4.43 -25.05 -5.45
CA SER A 163 -5.56 -25.67 -6.11
C SER A 163 -5.64 -25.20 -7.56
N ALA A 164 -6.01 -26.13 -8.44
CA ALA A 164 -6.34 -25.88 -9.83
C ALA A 164 -7.41 -26.86 -10.29
N ILE A 165 -8.19 -26.48 -11.30
CA ILE A 165 -9.25 -27.31 -11.85
C ILE A 165 -8.85 -27.80 -13.24
N LEU A 166 -9.03 -29.10 -13.45
CA LEU A 166 -8.87 -29.75 -14.76
C LEU A 166 -9.96 -30.82 -14.89
N ASP A 167 -10.84 -30.71 -15.88
CA ASP A 167 -11.90 -31.71 -16.19
C ASP A 167 -12.73 -32.16 -14.96
N ASN A 168 -13.30 -31.21 -14.21
CA ASN A 168 -14.03 -31.46 -12.95
C ASN A 168 -13.22 -32.18 -11.87
N LYS A 169 -11.89 -32.15 -11.95
CA LYS A 169 -11.00 -32.61 -10.89
C LYS A 169 -10.31 -31.42 -10.25
N LEU A 170 -10.14 -31.50 -8.95
CA LEU A 170 -9.24 -30.62 -8.22
C LEU A 170 -7.85 -31.24 -8.25
N VAL A 171 -6.86 -30.46 -8.67
CA VAL A 171 -5.44 -30.79 -8.60
C VAL A 171 -4.82 -29.90 -7.53
N PHE A 172 -4.10 -30.48 -6.57
CA PHE A 172 -3.56 -29.78 -5.42
C PHE A 172 -2.19 -30.31 -5.04
N THR A 173 -1.46 -29.56 -4.21
CA THR A 173 -0.15 -29.96 -3.70
C THR A 173 -0.30 -30.66 -2.36
N SER A 174 0.40 -31.77 -2.16
CA SER A 174 0.39 -32.48 -0.88
C SER A 174 1.75 -33.06 -0.53
N ALA A 175 2.12 -32.91 0.74
CA ALA A 175 3.25 -33.58 1.38
C ALA A 175 2.77 -34.77 2.25
N ARG A 176 1.60 -35.36 1.95
CA ARG A 176 1.06 -36.50 2.69
C ARG A 176 2.00 -37.70 2.70
N ASP A 177 2.09 -38.35 3.86
CA ASP A 177 2.84 -39.60 4.00
C ASP A 177 2.11 -40.73 3.26
N THR A 178 2.83 -41.43 2.40
CA THR A 178 2.32 -42.58 1.64
C THR A 178 2.84 -43.92 2.14
N GLY A 179 3.53 -43.94 3.29
CA GLY A 179 4.00 -45.17 3.93
C GLY A 179 5.29 -45.75 3.33
N GLY A 180 6.09 -44.95 2.63
CA GLY A 180 7.36 -45.39 2.04
C GLY A 180 8.47 -45.64 3.07
N ILE A 181 9.32 -46.64 2.81
CA ILE A 181 10.42 -47.08 3.71
C ILE A 181 11.50 -46.00 3.90
N VAL A 182 11.68 -45.09 2.92
CA VAL A 182 12.65 -43.98 2.99
C VAL A 182 11.90 -42.65 2.99
N LYS A 183 11.85 -41.99 4.16
CA LYS A 183 11.34 -40.61 4.29
C LYS A 183 12.46 -39.64 3.89
N LYS A 184 12.32 -38.97 2.74
CA LYS A 184 13.20 -37.88 2.33
C LYS A 184 12.56 -36.56 2.74
N ASN A 185 13.24 -35.79 3.58
CA ASN A 185 12.78 -34.49 4.04
C ASN A 185 13.49 -33.35 3.30
N PHE A 186 12.79 -32.25 3.06
CA PHE A 186 13.36 -31.02 2.53
C PHE A 186 14.18 -30.31 3.60
N LYS A 187 15.47 -30.03 3.35
CA LYS A 187 16.40 -29.54 4.39
C LYS A 187 16.00 -28.21 5.05
N TRP A 188 15.36 -27.29 4.32
CA TRP A 188 14.95 -25.98 4.85
C TRP A 188 13.98 -26.15 6.01
N THR A 189 12.91 -26.93 5.81
CA THR A 189 11.80 -27.09 6.78
C THR A 189 11.85 -28.42 7.52
N ASN A 190 12.69 -29.36 7.10
CA ASN A 190 12.70 -30.77 7.48
C ASN A 190 11.34 -31.47 7.30
N LYS A 191 10.48 -30.97 6.39
CA LYS A 191 9.16 -31.52 6.04
C LYS A 191 9.24 -32.47 4.82
N ALA A 192 8.23 -33.32 4.61
CA ALA A 192 8.19 -34.29 3.52
C ALA A 192 8.17 -33.61 2.12
N ILE A 193 8.59 -34.33 1.08
CA ILE A 193 8.56 -33.84 -0.31
C ILE A 193 7.11 -33.66 -0.78
N SER A 194 6.78 -32.49 -1.32
CA SER A 194 5.44 -32.21 -1.85
C SER A 194 5.30 -32.64 -3.32
N THR A 195 4.13 -33.13 -3.72
CA THR A 195 3.82 -33.46 -5.12
C THR A 195 2.36 -33.18 -5.45
N LEU A 196 1.99 -33.34 -6.72
CA LEU A 196 0.63 -33.07 -7.20
C LEU A 196 -0.27 -34.29 -7.01
N TYR A 197 -1.41 -34.05 -6.37
CA TYR A 197 -2.51 -34.98 -6.19
C TYR A 197 -3.76 -34.48 -6.90
N THR A 198 -4.70 -35.39 -7.12
CA THR A 198 -5.99 -35.09 -7.73
C THR A 198 -7.13 -35.82 -7.03
N VAL A 199 -8.29 -35.19 -7.04
CA VAL A 199 -9.57 -35.73 -6.58
C VAL A 199 -10.66 -35.38 -7.58
N ASP A 200 -11.66 -36.26 -7.68
CA ASP A 200 -12.88 -35.99 -8.43
C ASP A 200 -13.76 -35.01 -7.65
N LEU A 201 -14.27 -33.97 -8.32
CA LEU A 201 -15.30 -33.09 -7.77
C LEU A 201 -16.66 -33.55 -8.29
N ASN A 202 -17.47 -34.12 -7.41
CA ASN A 202 -18.78 -34.62 -7.77
C ASN A 202 -19.81 -33.48 -7.81
N ALA A 203 -20.86 -33.64 -8.62
CA ALA A 203 -21.89 -32.62 -8.80
C ALA A 203 -22.69 -32.32 -7.51
N ASP A 204 -22.73 -33.26 -6.57
CA ASP A 204 -23.36 -33.11 -5.25
C ASP A 204 -22.45 -32.38 -4.23
N GLY A 205 -21.26 -31.94 -4.66
CA GLY A 205 -20.28 -31.28 -3.81
C GLY A 205 -19.45 -32.23 -2.94
N SER A 206 -19.63 -33.56 -3.08
CA SER A 206 -18.74 -34.54 -2.47
C SER A 206 -17.42 -34.62 -3.24
N ILE A 207 -16.36 -35.06 -2.56
CA ILE A 207 -15.02 -35.13 -3.11
C ILE A 207 -14.52 -36.57 -3.05
N GLY A 208 -13.88 -37.01 -4.13
CA GLY A 208 -13.31 -38.34 -4.24
C GLY A 208 -12.03 -38.52 -3.42
N GLU A 209 -11.52 -39.76 -3.40
CA GLU A 209 -10.27 -40.08 -2.70
C GLU A 209 -9.04 -39.48 -3.39
N PRO A 210 -8.13 -38.82 -2.64
CA PRO A 210 -6.88 -38.29 -3.18
C PRO A 210 -5.99 -39.35 -3.82
N LYS A 211 -5.61 -39.11 -5.08
CA LYS A 211 -4.69 -39.95 -5.86
C LYS A 211 -3.55 -39.10 -6.39
N PHE A 212 -2.40 -39.70 -6.64
CA PHE A 212 -1.33 -39.01 -7.37
C PHE A 212 -1.87 -38.53 -8.71
N PHE A 213 -1.59 -37.27 -9.07
CA PHE A 213 -2.04 -36.69 -10.32
C PHE A 213 -1.48 -37.48 -11.51
N HIS A 214 -0.16 -37.69 -11.58
CA HIS A 214 0.46 -38.64 -12.50
C HIS A 214 1.73 -39.29 -11.91
N LYS A 215 1.83 -40.62 -12.00
CA LYS A 215 2.94 -41.40 -11.42
C LYS A 215 4.11 -41.69 -12.36
N LYS A 216 3.94 -41.65 -13.69
CA LYS A 216 4.98 -42.14 -14.62
C LYS A 216 5.99 -41.07 -15.02
N ASN A 217 5.51 -39.93 -15.51
CA ASN A 217 6.38 -38.90 -16.12
C ASN A 217 6.60 -37.67 -15.22
N LEU A 218 5.76 -37.49 -14.19
CA LEU A 218 5.88 -36.42 -13.20
C LEU A 218 6.44 -36.89 -11.85
N ALA A 219 6.63 -38.20 -11.64
CA ALA A 219 7.18 -38.73 -10.39
C ALA A 219 8.70 -38.52 -10.34
N VAL A 220 9.09 -37.32 -9.95
CA VAL A 220 10.48 -36.98 -9.64
C VAL A 220 10.59 -36.81 -8.13
N ASN A 221 11.73 -37.18 -7.54
CA ASN A 221 12.01 -37.04 -6.09
C ASN A 221 12.22 -35.56 -5.67
N PHE A 222 11.42 -34.64 -6.21
CA PHE A 222 11.53 -33.20 -6.05
C PHE A 222 10.18 -32.63 -5.62
N ASN A 223 10.23 -31.54 -4.86
CA ASN A 223 9.02 -30.80 -4.54
C ASN A 223 8.39 -30.31 -5.85
N GLN A 224 7.10 -30.56 -6.00
CA GLN A 224 6.26 -29.99 -7.04
C GLN A 224 5.06 -29.33 -6.38
N SER A 225 4.58 -28.23 -6.96
CA SER A 225 3.45 -27.49 -6.44
C SER A 225 2.76 -26.64 -7.50
N THR A 226 1.57 -26.14 -7.14
CA THR A 226 0.84 -25.07 -7.83
C THR A 226 0.79 -25.22 -9.36
N PRO A 227 0.01 -26.18 -9.88
CA PRO A 227 -0.19 -26.27 -11.31
C PRO A 227 -1.20 -25.20 -11.77
N VAL A 228 -1.09 -24.79 -13.03
CA VAL A 228 -2.16 -24.10 -13.77
C VAL A 228 -2.29 -24.75 -15.13
N PHE A 229 -3.52 -24.85 -15.63
CA PHE A 229 -3.84 -25.50 -16.89
C PHE A 229 -4.40 -24.50 -17.88
N THR A 230 -4.09 -24.74 -19.16
CA THR A 230 -4.79 -24.08 -20.26
C THR A 230 -6.22 -24.59 -20.37
N LYS A 231 -7.11 -23.78 -20.95
CA LYS A 231 -8.55 -24.02 -21.09
C LYS A 231 -8.86 -25.25 -21.93
N ASP A 232 -7.98 -25.59 -22.87
CA ASP A 232 -8.10 -26.82 -23.66
C ASP A 232 -7.63 -28.08 -22.89
N GLY A 233 -7.10 -27.90 -21.67
CA GLY A 233 -6.60 -28.95 -20.80
C GLY A 233 -5.28 -29.58 -21.25
N ARG A 234 -4.63 -29.08 -22.31
CA ARG A 234 -3.48 -29.74 -22.93
C ARG A 234 -2.14 -29.26 -22.44
N THR A 235 -2.04 -28.03 -21.95
CA THR A 235 -0.80 -27.47 -21.40
C THR A 235 -0.93 -27.23 -19.91
N MET A 236 0.08 -27.66 -19.15
CA MET A 236 0.22 -27.39 -17.72
C MET A 236 1.50 -26.60 -17.47
N TYR A 237 1.41 -25.57 -16.62
CA TYR A 237 2.56 -24.92 -16.00
C TYR A 237 2.58 -25.24 -14.51
N PHE A 238 3.74 -25.53 -13.92
CA PHE A 238 3.83 -25.89 -12.51
C PHE A 238 5.20 -25.54 -11.92
N THR A 239 5.23 -25.39 -10.59
CA THR A 239 6.46 -25.14 -9.83
C THR A 239 7.15 -26.46 -9.50
N ARG A 240 8.48 -26.52 -9.62
CA ARG A 240 9.28 -27.66 -9.16
C ARG A 240 10.67 -27.21 -8.70
N ASN A 241 11.28 -27.95 -7.76
CA ASN A 241 12.69 -27.73 -7.42
C ASN A 241 13.60 -27.93 -8.64
N ASN A 242 14.61 -27.06 -8.76
CA ASN A 242 15.59 -27.11 -9.82
C ASN A 242 16.25 -28.49 -9.96
N SER A 243 16.18 -29.05 -11.16
CA SER A 243 16.70 -30.38 -11.47
C SER A 243 16.97 -30.55 -12.96
N VAL A 244 18.05 -31.28 -13.26
CA VAL A 244 18.51 -31.63 -14.62
C VAL A 244 18.69 -33.14 -14.66
N ASP A 245 18.14 -33.81 -15.68
CA ASP A 245 18.21 -35.27 -15.87
C ASP A 245 17.81 -36.09 -14.62
N GLY A 246 16.79 -35.63 -13.91
CA GLY A 246 16.30 -36.29 -12.69
C GLY A 246 17.21 -36.14 -11.46
N LYS A 247 18.26 -35.30 -11.53
CA LYS A 247 19.15 -34.96 -10.41
C LYS A 247 18.92 -33.54 -9.93
N ARG A 248 18.96 -33.35 -8.60
CA ARG A 248 18.82 -32.03 -7.96
C ARG A 248 19.97 -31.14 -8.43
N ARG A 249 19.66 -29.89 -8.80
CA ARG A 249 20.67 -28.88 -9.11
C ARG A 249 20.73 -27.87 -7.97
N GLU A 250 21.94 -27.52 -7.59
CA GLU A 250 22.25 -26.54 -6.55
C GLU A 250 23.13 -25.44 -7.16
N ASN A 251 23.03 -24.22 -6.63
CA ASN A 251 24.00 -23.17 -6.96
C ASN A 251 25.32 -23.35 -6.17
N GLU A 252 26.25 -22.42 -6.31
CA GLU A 252 27.55 -22.46 -5.61
C GLU A 252 27.42 -22.51 -4.08
N ASN A 253 26.33 -21.93 -3.55
CA ASN A 253 26.00 -21.92 -2.13
C ASN A 253 25.22 -23.14 -1.65
N LYS A 254 25.07 -24.17 -2.50
CA LYS A 254 24.32 -25.41 -2.20
C LYS A 254 22.82 -25.19 -1.96
N ILE A 255 22.26 -24.13 -2.54
CA ILE A 255 20.85 -23.78 -2.48
C ILE A 255 20.14 -24.35 -3.72
N THR A 256 18.93 -24.87 -3.53
CA THR A 256 18.07 -25.29 -4.64
C THR A 256 16.88 -24.38 -4.73
N PHE A 257 16.81 -23.62 -5.82
CA PHE A 257 15.71 -22.71 -6.12
C PHE A 257 14.55 -23.42 -6.80
N LEU A 258 13.41 -22.74 -6.82
CA LEU A 258 12.21 -23.16 -7.53
C LEU A 258 12.27 -22.71 -8.99
N LYS A 259 11.72 -23.51 -9.90
CA LYS A 259 11.60 -23.19 -11.32
C LYS A 259 10.20 -23.50 -11.81
N LEU A 260 9.78 -22.78 -12.85
CA LEU A 260 8.58 -23.11 -13.60
C LEU A 260 8.88 -24.10 -14.72
N TYR A 261 8.01 -25.10 -14.85
CA TYR A 261 8.05 -26.08 -15.93
C TYR A 261 6.75 -26.06 -16.72
N LYS A 262 6.85 -26.34 -18.02
CA LYS A 262 5.73 -26.63 -18.92
C LYS A 262 5.67 -28.14 -19.18
N ALA A 263 4.47 -28.69 -19.26
CA ALA A 263 4.22 -30.05 -19.73
C ALA A 263 3.03 -30.08 -20.69
N THR A 264 3.04 -31.04 -21.62
CA THR A 264 2.00 -31.21 -22.64
C THR A 264 1.29 -32.55 -22.42
N LEU A 265 -0.04 -32.56 -22.47
CA LEU A 265 -0.84 -33.78 -22.41
C LEU A 265 -0.85 -34.46 -23.78
N ILE A 266 -0.23 -35.64 -23.88
CA ILE A 266 -0.12 -36.42 -25.12
C ILE A 266 -0.50 -37.87 -24.81
N ASP A 267 -1.53 -38.38 -25.49
CA ASP A 267 -2.10 -39.72 -25.28
C ASP A 267 -2.53 -39.99 -23.83
N GLY A 268 -3.08 -38.97 -23.16
CA GLY A 268 -3.53 -39.07 -21.76
C GLY A 268 -2.42 -39.08 -20.72
N GLU A 269 -1.17 -38.77 -21.10
CA GLU A 269 -0.04 -38.65 -20.19
C GLU A 269 0.64 -37.29 -20.35
N TRP A 270 1.05 -36.67 -19.24
CA TRP A 270 1.89 -35.47 -19.30
C TRP A 270 3.29 -35.85 -19.76
N LYS A 271 3.71 -35.31 -20.90
CA LYS A 271 5.02 -35.51 -21.53
C LYS A 271 5.69 -34.14 -21.74
N GLU A 272 6.88 -34.16 -22.33
CA GLU A 272 7.61 -32.95 -22.74
C GLU A 272 7.81 -31.94 -21.61
N VAL A 273 8.20 -32.42 -20.43
CA VAL A 273 8.46 -31.56 -19.27
C VAL A 273 9.70 -30.71 -19.54
N GLN A 274 9.52 -29.41 -19.72
CA GLN A 274 10.57 -28.45 -20.08
C GLN A 274 10.61 -27.30 -19.09
N GLU A 275 11.80 -26.86 -18.67
CA GLU A 275 11.93 -25.63 -17.87
C GLU A 275 11.64 -24.40 -18.74
N LEU A 276 11.04 -23.36 -18.16
CA LEU A 276 10.81 -22.09 -18.86
C LEU A 276 12.13 -21.31 -19.04
N PRO A 277 12.28 -20.55 -20.15
CA PRO A 277 13.57 -19.96 -20.55
C PRO A 277 14.06 -18.82 -19.65
N PHE A 278 13.20 -18.28 -18.80
CA PHE A 278 13.52 -17.22 -17.83
C PHE A 278 13.75 -17.75 -16.40
N ASN A 279 13.86 -19.07 -16.23
CA ASN A 279 14.33 -19.63 -14.97
C ASN A 279 15.84 -19.38 -14.79
N SER A 280 16.31 -19.51 -13.56
CA SER A 280 17.74 -19.46 -13.23
C SER A 280 18.08 -20.45 -12.12
N ASP A 281 19.38 -20.69 -11.96
CA ASP A 281 19.91 -21.43 -10.81
C ASP A 281 20.17 -20.51 -9.61
N GLU A 282 20.02 -19.19 -9.75
CA GLU A 282 20.35 -18.19 -8.72
C GLU A 282 19.13 -17.49 -8.11
N TYR A 283 17.93 -17.79 -8.59
CA TYR A 283 16.67 -17.26 -8.07
C TYR A 283 15.53 -18.25 -8.30
N SER A 284 14.46 -18.09 -7.53
CA SER A 284 13.22 -18.86 -7.62
C SER A 284 12.22 -18.21 -8.58
N VAL A 285 11.52 -19.05 -9.34
CA VAL A 285 10.35 -18.67 -10.14
C VAL A 285 9.26 -19.69 -9.83
N ALA A 286 8.11 -19.22 -9.33
CA ALA A 286 7.10 -20.09 -8.75
C ALA A 286 5.67 -19.56 -8.92
N HIS A 287 4.70 -20.43 -8.62
CA HIS A 287 3.28 -20.13 -8.49
C HIS A 287 2.68 -19.49 -9.75
N PRO A 288 2.62 -20.24 -10.86
CA PRO A 288 2.15 -19.73 -12.14
C PRO A 288 0.63 -19.48 -12.15
N ALA A 289 0.20 -18.44 -12.86
CA ALA A 289 -1.19 -18.17 -13.20
C ALA A 289 -1.31 -17.67 -14.65
N LEU A 290 -2.40 -17.99 -15.34
CA LEU A 290 -2.63 -17.55 -16.72
C LEU A 290 -3.61 -16.38 -16.76
N SER A 291 -3.41 -15.45 -17.69
CA SER A 291 -4.45 -14.47 -18.06
C SER A 291 -5.67 -15.18 -18.65
N ILE A 292 -6.81 -14.48 -18.67
CA ILE A 292 -8.06 -14.99 -19.24
C ILE A 292 -7.89 -15.47 -20.68
N ASP A 293 -7.11 -14.75 -21.49
CA ASP A 293 -6.85 -15.09 -22.89
C ASP A 293 -5.65 -16.02 -23.10
N GLU A 294 -5.01 -16.45 -22.01
CA GLU A 294 -3.86 -17.37 -21.98
C GLU A 294 -2.62 -16.85 -22.72
N LYS A 295 -2.55 -15.54 -22.97
CA LYS A 295 -1.41 -14.89 -23.62
C LYS A 295 -0.43 -14.28 -22.63
N THR A 296 -0.72 -14.32 -21.34
CA THR A 296 0.19 -13.83 -20.29
C THR A 296 0.30 -14.87 -19.19
N LEU A 297 1.52 -15.17 -18.78
CA LEU A 297 1.82 -15.97 -17.60
C LEU A 297 2.28 -15.04 -16.47
N TYR A 298 1.56 -15.05 -15.35
CA TYR A 298 1.91 -14.40 -14.11
C TYR A 298 2.62 -15.40 -13.19
N PHE A 299 3.55 -14.93 -12.37
CA PHE A 299 4.28 -15.78 -11.42
C PHE A 299 4.96 -14.95 -10.33
N ALA A 300 5.39 -15.59 -9.25
CA ALA A 300 6.17 -14.99 -8.17
C ALA A 300 7.68 -15.28 -8.34
N SER A 301 8.54 -14.31 -8.02
CA SER A 301 9.99 -14.47 -8.13
C SER A 301 10.80 -13.50 -7.26
N ASP A 302 11.99 -13.94 -6.86
CA ASP A 302 13.08 -13.13 -6.27
C ASP A 302 14.18 -12.81 -7.30
N MET A 303 13.85 -12.84 -8.61
CA MET A 303 14.77 -12.53 -9.70
C MET A 303 15.27 -11.07 -9.66
N PRO A 304 16.39 -10.73 -10.34
CA PRO A 304 16.87 -9.36 -10.43
C PRO A 304 15.78 -8.37 -10.90
N GLY A 305 15.55 -7.32 -10.12
CA GLY A 305 14.47 -6.35 -10.34
C GLY A 305 13.29 -6.49 -9.38
N THR A 306 13.27 -7.52 -8.53
CA THR A 306 12.37 -7.63 -7.36
C THR A 306 12.62 -6.47 -6.39
N LEU A 307 11.52 -5.95 -5.82
CA LEU A 307 11.49 -4.88 -4.82
C LEU A 307 11.61 -5.43 -3.40
N GLY A 308 10.97 -6.57 -3.12
CA GLY A 308 10.94 -7.19 -1.80
C GLY A 308 11.61 -8.55 -1.70
N LEU A 309 11.04 -9.40 -0.85
CA LEU A 309 11.47 -10.78 -0.66
C LEU A 309 11.03 -11.67 -1.83
N SER A 310 9.86 -11.40 -2.40
CA SER A 310 9.40 -11.96 -3.66
C SER A 310 8.34 -11.05 -4.26
N ASP A 311 8.39 -10.87 -5.58
CA ASP A 311 7.48 -10.00 -6.30
C ASP A 311 6.67 -10.81 -7.32
N LEU A 312 5.52 -10.28 -7.71
CA LEU A 312 4.80 -10.77 -8.88
C LEU A 312 5.37 -10.17 -10.16
N PHE A 313 5.53 -11.03 -11.14
CA PHE A 313 5.95 -10.73 -12.50
C PHE A 313 4.92 -11.25 -13.49
N LYS A 314 4.97 -10.74 -14.71
CA LYS A 314 4.26 -11.27 -15.88
C LYS A 314 5.20 -11.46 -17.06
N VAL A 315 4.83 -12.36 -17.96
CA VAL A 315 5.52 -12.56 -19.25
C VAL A 315 4.51 -12.90 -20.34
N SER A 316 4.69 -12.34 -21.53
CA SER A 316 3.86 -12.68 -22.69
C SER A 316 4.16 -14.09 -23.19
N ILE A 317 3.12 -14.83 -23.54
CA ILE A 317 3.17 -16.11 -24.25
C ILE A 317 2.88 -15.81 -25.72
N MET A 318 3.86 -16.05 -26.58
CA MET A 318 3.77 -15.79 -28.01
C MET A 318 2.99 -16.91 -28.72
N PRO A 319 2.42 -16.66 -29.92
CA PRO A 319 1.64 -17.67 -30.65
C PRO A 319 2.39 -18.96 -30.98
N ASP A 320 3.73 -18.90 -31.08
CA ASP A 320 4.60 -20.07 -31.30
C ASP A 320 4.94 -20.82 -30.00
N GLY A 321 4.39 -20.39 -28.86
CA GLY A 321 4.62 -20.96 -27.54
C GLY A 321 5.91 -20.48 -26.86
N THR A 322 6.64 -19.54 -27.45
CA THR A 322 7.80 -18.88 -26.82
C THR A 322 7.36 -17.80 -25.83
N PHE A 323 8.31 -17.30 -25.03
CA PHE A 323 8.04 -16.32 -23.98
C PHE A 323 8.76 -15.01 -24.27
N GLY A 324 8.11 -13.90 -23.92
CA GLY A 324 8.73 -12.59 -23.88
C GLY A 324 9.71 -12.42 -22.72
N LYS A 325 10.06 -11.17 -22.41
CA LYS A 325 10.86 -10.83 -21.24
C LYS A 325 9.95 -10.69 -20.01
N PRO A 326 10.32 -11.26 -18.85
CA PRO A 326 9.63 -10.99 -17.59
C PRO A 326 9.57 -9.50 -17.24
N GLU A 327 8.41 -9.06 -16.76
CA GLU A 327 8.12 -7.69 -16.32
C GLU A 327 7.59 -7.73 -14.89
N ASN A 328 8.19 -6.94 -13.99
CA ASN A 328 7.72 -6.75 -12.62
C ASN A 328 6.38 -5.99 -12.64
N LEU A 329 5.39 -6.38 -11.83
CA LEU A 329 4.08 -5.72 -11.77
C LEU A 329 4.09 -4.32 -11.13
N GLY A 330 5.23 -3.87 -10.62
CA GLY A 330 5.44 -2.52 -10.11
C GLY A 330 4.90 -2.30 -8.69
N THR A 331 5.14 -1.10 -8.17
CA THR A 331 4.91 -0.72 -6.76
C THR A 331 3.44 -0.58 -6.36
N GLU A 332 2.51 -0.73 -7.30
CA GLU A 332 1.07 -0.82 -7.00
C GLU A 332 0.69 -2.20 -6.49
N ILE A 333 1.36 -3.25 -6.98
CA ILE A 333 1.15 -4.65 -6.58
C ILE A 333 2.24 -5.13 -5.61
N ASN A 334 3.50 -4.87 -5.94
CA ASN A 334 4.65 -5.37 -5.19
C ASN A 334 5.08 -4.40 -4.08
N THR A 335 5.61 -4.97 -3.01
CA THR A 335 6.11 -4.29 -1.81
C THR A 335 7.48 -4.86 -1.42
N GLU A 336 8.06 -4.41 -0.31
CA GLU A 336 9.26 -5.01 0.26
C GLU A 336 9.00 -6.37 0.93
N GLY A 337 7.74 -6.82 0.98
CA GLY A 337 7.31 -8.11 1.52
C GLY A 337 7.41 -9.25 0.50
N ARG A 338 6.59 -10.29 0.72
CA ARG A 338 6.40 -11.42 -0.20
C ARG A 338 5.05 -11.30 -0.87
N GLU A 339 5.02 -10.93 -2.15
CA GLU A 339 3.87 -11.17 -3.00
C GLU A 339 4.00 -12.52 -3.70
N THR A 340 2.94 -13.33 -3.64
CA THR A 340 2.99 -14.73 -4.06
C THR A 340 1.60 -15.30 -4.39
N PHE A 341 1.55 -16.50 -4.95
CA PHE A 341 0.32 -17.22 -5.33
C PHE A 341 -0.69 -16.36 -6.12
N PRO A 342 -0.29 -15.79 -7.27
CA PRO A 342 -1.21 -15.05 -8.11
C PRO A 342 -2.31 -15.98 -8.65
N PHE A 343 -3.49 -15.40 -8.92
CA PHE A 343 -4.60 -16.02 -9.62
C PHE A 343 -5.36 -14.93 -10.39
N ILE A 344 -5.73 -15.21 -11.65
CA ILE A 344 -6.54 -14.30 -12.46
C ILE A 344 -7.95 -14.88 -12.58
N SER A 345 -8.96 -14.14 -12.14
CA SER A 345 -10.37 -14.55 -12.27
C SER A 345 -10.90 -14.31 -13.68
N ASP A 346 -12.01 -14.98 -14.05
CA ASP A 346 -12.74 -14.71 -15.31
C ASP A 346 -13.30 -13.27 -15.37
N GLU A 347 -13.28 -12.51 -14.26
CA GLU A 347 -13.72 -11.12 -14.17
C GLU A 347 -12.55 -10.11 -14.30
N ASN A 348 -11.36 -10.60 -14.69
CA ASN A 348 -10.12 -9.86 -14.87
C ASN A 348 -9.59 -9.23 -13.58
N GLU A 349 -9.67 -9.99 -12.49
CA GLU A 349 -9.17 -9.60 -11.17
C GLU A 349 -7.93 -10.43 -10.83
N LEU A 350 -6.87 -9.75 -10.39
CA LEU A 350 -5.69 -10.39 -9.82
C LEU A 350 -5.91 -10.59 -8.32
N TYR A 351 -6.06 -11.85 -7.92
CA TYR A 351 -5.94 -12.29 -6.54
C TYR A 351 -4.50 -12.70 -6.26
N PHE A 352 -3.97 -12.37 -5.09
CA PHE A 352 -2.63 -12.78 -4.68
C PHE A 352 -2.50 -12.75 -3.15
N ALA A 353 -1.56 -13.50 -2.61
CA ALA A 353 -1.21 -13.44 -1.20
C ALA A 353 -0.05 -12.47 -0.97
N SER A 354 -0.13 -11.67 0.09
CA SER A 354 0.94 -10.75 0.49
C SER A 354 1.06 -10.66 2.00
N ASP A 355 2.29 -10.57 2.49
CA ASP A 355 2.58 -10.22 3.89
C ASP A 355 3.10 -8.78 4.02
N GLY A 356 3.29 -8.05 2.92
CA GLY A 356 3.82 -6.69 2.87
C GLY A 356 2.75 -5.60 3.03
N ARG A 357 1.51 -5.98 3.33
CA ARG A 357 0.37 -5.06 3.35
C ARG A 357 -0.35 -5.06 4.71
N PRO A 358 -1.06 -3.98 5.07
CA PRO A 358 -1.95 -3.99 6.22
C PRO A 358 -2.99 -5.11 6.08
N GLY A 359 -3.14 -5.94 7.10
CA GLY A 359 -3.88 -7.21 7.05
C GLY A 359 -4.11 -7.79 8.45
N LEU A 360 -4.50 -9.05 8.54
CA LEU A 360 -4.87 -9.71 9.80
C LEU A 360 -3.75 -10.55 10.42
N GLY A 361 -2.88 -11.13 9.62
CA GLY A 361 -1.87 -12.09 10.09
C GLY A 361 -0.59 -12.07 9.28
N GLY A 362 -0.14 -13.26 8.89
CA GLY A 362 0.99 -13.51 8.00
C GLY A 362 0.65 -13.12 6.56
N LEU A 363 0.62 -14.10 5.66
CA LEU A 363 0.08 -13.91 4.31
C LEU A 363 -1.43 -13.67 4.38
N ASP A 364 -1.89 -12.59 3.78
CA ASP A 364 -3.32 -12.33 3.56
C ASP A 364 -3.58 -12.35 2.04
N VAL A 365 -4.76 -12.80 1.62
CA VAL A 365 -5.26 -12.69 0.25
C VAL A 365 -5.75 -11.26 -0.03
N TYR A 366 -5.27 -10.69 -1.12
CA TYR A 366 -5.69 -9.41 -1.66
C TYR A 366 -6.22 -9.59 -3.08
N VAL A 367 -7.00 -8.60 -3.53
CA VAL A 367 -7.51 -8.52 -4.90
C VAL A 367 -7.27 -7.13 -5.47
N SER A 368 -6.95 -7.06 -6.77
CA SER A 368 -6.96 -5.83 -7.56
C SER A 368 -7.57 -6.10 -8.92
N LYS A 369 -8.47 -5.21 -9.35
CA LYS A 369 -9.06 -5.29 -10.68
C LYS A 369 -8.06 -4.82 -11.73
N ILE A 370 -8.00 -5.52 -12.86
CA ILE A 370 -7.20 -5.12 -14.01
C ILE A 370 -8.13 -4.40 -15.00
N ASP A 371 -7.84 -3.15 -15.32
CA ASP A 371 -8.62 -2.37 -16.27
C ASP A 371 -8.34 -2.77 -17.73
N ASN A 372 -9.06 -2.14 -18.67
CA ASN A 372 -8.95 -2.45 -20.10
C ASN A 372 -7.59 -2.05 -20.70
N GLN A 373 -6.81 -1.23 -20.00
CA GLN A 373 -5.47 -0.80 -20.35
C GLN A 373 -4.39 -1.70 -19.71
N GLY A 374 -4.79 -2.67 -18.88
CA GLY A 374 -3.88 -3.55 -18.17
C GLY A 374 -3.27 -2.92 -16.91
N LEU A 375 -3.85 -1.82 -16.41
CA LEU A 375 -3.45 -1.19 -15.16
C LEU A 375 -4.23 -1.78 -13.99
N PHE A 376 -3.59 -1.81 -12.83
CA PHE A 376 -4.18 -2.32 -11.59
C PHE A 376 -4.93 -1.22 -10.85
N GLU A 377 -6.18 -1.50 -10.46
CA GLU A 377 -6.93 -0.67 -9.52
C GLU A 377 -6.38 -0.83 -8.08
N GLU A 378 -6.98 -0.12 -7.12
CA GLU A 378 -6.58 -0.21 -5.71
C GLU A 378 -6.61 -1.65 -5.21
N VAL A 379 -5.56 -2.07 -4.50
CA VAL A 379 -5.47 -3.39 -3.89
C VAL A 379 -6.30 -3.41 -2.61
N GLU A 380 -7.22 -4.37 -2.51
CA GLU A 380 -8.12 -4.54 -1.37
C GLU A 380 -7.89 -5.89 -0.69
N ASN A 381 -7.88 -5.90 0.65
CA ASN A 381 -7.87 -7.13 1.43
C ASN A 381 -9.24 -7.82 1.30
N VAL A 382 -9.29 -9.12 1.04
CA VAL A 382 -10.56 -9.80 0.74
C VAL A 382 -11.46 -9.97 1.97
N GLY A 383 -10.92 -9.81 3.18
CA GLY A 383 -11.66 -9.90 4.44
C GLY A 383 -11.77 -11.33 5.00
N GLU A 384 -12.32 -11.41 6.21
CA GLU A 384 -12.66 -12.68 6.85
C GLU A 384 -13.91 -13.31 6.20
N PRO A 385 -14.06 -14.64 6.18
CA PRO A 385 -13.19 -15.64 6.81
C PRO A 385 -12.09 -16.21 5.90
N ILE A 386 -11.90 -15.66 4.68
CA ILE A 386 -10.79 -16.09 3.81
C ILE A 386 -9.48 -15.70 4.46
N ASN A 387 -9.31 -14.43 4.83
CA ASN A 387 -8.18 -14.02 5.64
C ASN A 387 -8.45 -14.28 7.12
N SER A 388 -7.37 -14.54 7.84
CA SER A 388 -7.32 -14.94 9.22
C SER A 388 -6.06 -14.37 9.88
N LYS A 389 -5.78 -14.80 11.11
CA LYS A 389 -4.54 -14.41 11.80
C LYS A 389 -3.32 -15.22 11.35
N GLN A 390 -3.50 -16.25 10.53
CA GLN A 390 -2.38 -17.07 10.07
C GLN A 390 -2.08 -16.75 8.60
N ASP A 391 -1.35 -17.62 7.89
CA ASP A 391 -1.15 -17.48 6.45
C ASP A 391 -2.40 -17.95 5.70
N ASP A 392 -2.84 -17.16 4.74
CA ASP A 392 -3.97 -17.39 3.85
C ASP A 392 -3.54 -17.08 2.41
N PHE A 393 -3.58 -18.07 1.53
CA PHE A 393 -2.94 -18.00 0.22
C PHE A 393 -3.54 -18.97 -0.80
N ALA A 394 -3.00 -18.96 -2.02
CA ALA A 394 -3.44 -19.83 -3.12
C ALA A 394 -4.95 -19.81 -3.38
N PHE A 395 -5.52 -18.60 -3.38
CA PHE A 395 -6.93 -18.36 -3.64
C PHE A 395 -7.26 -18.61 -5.11
N MET A 396 -8.37 -19.30 -5.36
CA MET A 396 -8.97 -19.41 -6.68
C MET A 396 -10.50 -19.37 -6.58
N ILE A 397 -11.15 -18.75 -7.57
CA ILE A 397 -12.61 -18.67 -7.63
C ILE A 397 -13.12 -18.98 -9.03
N ASN A 398 -14.20 -19.74 -9.11
CA ASN A 398 -14.98 -19.87 -10.33
C ASN A 398 -16.01 -18.73 -10.38
N SER A 399 -15.81 -17.76 -11.27
CA SER A 399 -16.64 -16.55 -11.29
C SER A 399 -18.11 -16.81 -11.66
N LYS A 400 -18.44 -17.97 -12.25
CA LYS A 400 -19.82 -18.30 -12.66
C LYS A 400 -20.68 -18.77 -11.49
N ASN A 401 -20.16 -19.70 -10.68
CA ASN A 401 -20.89 -20.25 -9.53
C ASN A 401 -20.43 -19.67 -8.18
N ARG A 402 -19.38 -18.84 -8.18
CA ARG A 402 -18.76 -18.20 -7.01
C ARG A 402 -18.20 -19.17 -5.97
N ASN A 403 -17.97 -20.42 -6.35
CA ASN A 403 -17.29 -21.41 -5.52
C ASN A 403 -15.78 -21.37 -5.79
N GLY A 404 -14.99 -21.69 -4.78
CA GLY A 404 -13.54 -21.65 -4.91
C GLY A 404 -12.81 -22.41 -3.82
N PHE A 405 -11.49 -22.28 -3.84
CA PHE A 405 -10.58 -22.88 -2.89
C PHE A 405 -9.51 -21.87 -2.46
N PHE A 406 -8.99 -22.04 -1.25
CA PHE A 406 -7.81 -21.33 -0.77
C PHE A 406 -7.06 -22.23 0.21
N SER A 407 -5.83 -21.88 0.56
CA SER A 407 -4.98 -22.61 1.50
C SER A 407 -4.71 -21.77 2.74
N SER A 408 -4.61 -22.42 3.90
CA SER A 408 -4.34 -21.75 5.16
C SER A 408 -3.73 -22.67 6.20
N ASN A 409 -2.89 -22.14 7.08
CA ASN A 409 -2.40 -22.79 8.29
C ASN A 409 -3.17 -22.33 9.55
N ARG A 410 -4.44 -21.93 9.36
CA ARG A 410 -5.35 -21.54 10.45
C ARG A 410 -5.49 -22.63 11.52
N THR A 411 -5.85 -22.18 12.72
CA THR A 411 -6.08 -23.08 13.86
C THR A 411 -7.26 -24.01 13.60
N ASN A 412 -7.20 -25.22 14.19
CA ASN A 412 -8.17 -26.31 14.01
C ASN A 412 -8.16 -26.97 12.61
N GLY A 413 -7.11 -26.75 11.83
CA GLY A 413 -6.79 -27.54 10.65
C GLY A 413 -6.41 -29.00 10.95
N HIS A 414 -6.22 -29.78 9.90
CA HIS A 414 -5.80 -31.18 9.94
C HIS A 414 -4.26 -31.33 9.92
N GLY A 415 -3.59 -30.40 9.24
CA GLY A 415 -2.18 -30.48 8.90
C GLY A 415 -1.41 -29.20 9.22
N LEU A 416 -0.36 -28.98 8.44
CA LEU A 416 0.46 -27.77 8.54
C LEU A 416 -0.16 -26.63 7.73
N ASP A 417 -0.43 -26.89 6.47
CA ASP A 417 -1.26 -26.07 5.59
C ASP A 417 -2.40 -26.97 5.15
N ASP A 418 -3.60 -26.41 5.07
CA ASP A 418 -4.81 -27.13 4.65
C ASP A 418 -5.52 -26.38 3.53
N VAL A 419 -6.18 -27.12 2.65
CA VAL A 419 -7.05 -26.58 1.61
C VAL A 419 -8.47 -26.46 2.14
N TYR A 420 -9.07 -25.29 1.94
CA TYR A 420 -10.45 -24.99 2.27
C TYR A 420 -11.22 -24.69 1.01
N ARG A 421 -12.50 -25.06 0.99
CA ARG A 421 -13.45 -24.66 -0.05
C ARG A 421 -14.29 -23.50 0.45
N PHE A 422 -14.77 -22.69 -0.46
CA PHE A 422 -15.67 -21.59 -0.12
C PHE A 422 -16.73 -21.33 -1.18
N THR A 423 -17.78 -20.64 -0.76
CA THR A 423 -18.76 -19.98 -1.60
C THR A 423 -18.76 -18.49 -1.28
N GLU A 424 -18.54 -17.64 -2.28
CA GLU A 424 -18.70 -16.20 -2.11
C GLU A 424 -20.19 -15.83 -2.23
N ILE A 425 -20.79 -15.45 -1.11
CA ILE A 425 -22.21 -15.10 -1.00
C ILE A 425 -22.49 -13.62 -1.32
N ARG A 426 -21.44 -12.79 -1.37
CA ARG A 426 -21.52 -11.36 -1.70
C ARG A 426 -20.22 -10.89 -2.34
N LYS A 427 -20.29 -10.27 -3.53
CA LYS A 427 -19.12 -9.71 -4.23
C LYS A 427 -18.44 -8.57 -3.47
N LEU A 428 -17.15 -8.36 -3.72
CA LEU A 428 -16.43 -7.16 -3.25
C LEU A 428 -16.79 -5.97 -4.14
N ILE A 429 -17.97 -5.41 -3.92
CA ILE A 429 -18.39 -4.19 -4.60
C ILE A 429 -18.50 -3.13 -3.52
N CYS A 430 -17.64 -2.12 -3.58
CA CYS A 430 -17.81 -0.94 -2.75
C CYS A 430 -18.47 0.18 -3.56
N GLU A 431 -19.80 0.20 -3.48
CA GLU A 431 -20.66 1.22 -4.06
C GLU A 431 -21.58 1.77 -2.95
N GLN A 432 -21.80 3.09 -2.95
CA GLN A 432 -22.75 3.76 -2.07
C GLN A 432 -23.64 4.70 -2.86
N ASP A 433 -24.86 4.92 -2.38
CA ASP A 433 -25.67 6.02 -2.88
C ASP A 433 -25.16 7.33 -2.26
N LEU A 434 -24.80 8.29 -3.10
CA LEU A 434 -24.50 9.66 -2.70
C LEU A 434 -25.79 10.47 -2.82
N LEU A 435 -26.35 10.86 -1.69
CA LEU A 435 -27.65 11.53 -1.64
C LEU A 435 -27.61 12.75 -0.73
N GLY A 436 -28.62 13.60 -0.83
CA GLY A 436 -28.80 14.69 0.09
C GLY A 436 -29.91 15.63 -0.34
N THR A 437 -29.98 16.78 0.33
CA THR A 437 -31.00 17.80 0.07
C THR A 437 -30.31 19.09 -0.35
N ILE A 438 -30.92 19.78 -1.31
CA ILE A 438 -30.47 21.07 -1.83
C ILE A 438 -31.37 22.17 -1.28
N THR A 439 -30.77 23.19 -0.69
CA THR A 439 -31.48 24.32 -0.10
C THR A 439 -30.94 25.64 -0.60
N ASP A 440 -31.75 26.68 -0.47
CA ASP A 440 -31.34 28.07 -0.60
C ASP A 440 -30.45 28.46 0.59
N SER A 441 -29.31 29.09 0.32
CA SER A 441 -28.31 29.37 1.36
C SER A 441 -28.78 30.38 2.40
N GLU A 442 -29.68 31.30 2.05
CA GLU A 442 -30.21 32.34 2.93
C GLU A 442 -31.49 31.88 3.61
N THR A 443 -32.50 31.50 2.83
CA THR A 443 -33.85 31.19 3.32
C THR A 443 -33.98 29.79 3.90
N LYS A 444 -33.04 28.90 3.57
CA LYS A 444 -33.05 27.47 3.91
C LYS A 444 -34.21 26.68 3.29
N GLU A 445 -34.98 27.29 2.39
CA GLU A 445 -36.02 26.60 1.63
C GLU A 445 -35.41 25.53 0.71
N VAL A 446 -36.11 24.41 0.55
CA VAL A 446 -35.68 23.33 -0.34
C VAL A 446 -35.81 23.72 -1.80
N LEU A 447 -34.87 23.27 -2.63
CA LEU A 447 -34.80 23.62 -4.05
C LEU A 447 -35.03 22.40 -4.93
N ALA A 448 -36.22 22.32 -5.50
CA ALA A 448 -36.58 21.33 -6.51
C ALA A 448 -36.03 21.68 -7.90
N GLY A 449 -35.77 20.70 -8.76
CA GLY A 449 -35.37 20.95 -10.16
C GLY A 449 -34.00 21.61 -10.31
N VAL A 450 -33.05 21.32 -9.42
CA VAL A 450 -31.64 21.68 -9.58
C VAL A 450 -30.96 20.56 -10.36
N ASN A 451 -30.24 20.89 -11.44
CA ASN A 451 -29.44 19.91 -12.18
C ASN A 451 -28.11 19.69 -11.46
N LEU A 452 -27.68 18.44 -11.30
CA LEU A 452 -26.40 18.07 -10.71
C LEU A 452 -25.64 17.12 -11.63
N ILE A 453 -24.35 17.36 -11.78
CA ILE A 453 -23.44 16.52 -12.55
C ILE A 453 -22.30 16.09 -11.63
N LEU A 454 -22.06 14.79 -11.55
CA LEU A 454 -20.96 14.18 -10.82
C LEU A 454 -19.78 13.93 -11.79
N PHE A 455 -18.59 14.32 -11.37
CA PHE A 455 -17.34 14.11 -12.10
C PHE A 455 -16.39 13.27 -11.25
N ASP A 456 -15.66 12.35 -11.88
CA ASP A 456 -14.57 11.61 -11.23
C ASP A 456 -13.29 12.46 -11.07
N GLU A 457 -12.23 11.86 -10.54
CA GLU A 457 -10.93 12.52 -10.33
C GLU A 457 -10.24 12.93 -11.64
N ALA A 458 -10.57 12.29 -12.76
CA ALA A 458 -10.06 12.66 -14.09
C ALA A 458 -10.87 13.82 -14.71
N GLY A 459 -11.94 14.27 -14.04
CA GLY A 459 -12.86 15.29 -14.55
C GLY A 459 -13.83 14.77 -15.60
N GLN A 460 -13.96 13.44 -15.76
CA GLN A 460 -14.93 12.85 -16.66
C GLN A 460 -16.30 12.79 -15.96
N THR A 461 -17.36 13.13 -16.70
CA THR A 461 -18.73 13.02 -16.22
C THR A 461 -19.07 11.55 -15.96
N THR A 462 -19.49 11.25 -14.74
CA THR A 462 -19.89 9.89 -14.33
C THR A 462 -21.40 9.73 -14.29
N LEU A 463 -22.11 10.66 -13.65
CA LEU A 463 -23.56 10.59 -13.44
C LEU A 463 -24.19 11.99 -13.48
N GLU A 464 -25.46 12.04 -13.85
CA GLU A 464 -26.29 13.25 -13.79
C GLU A 464 -27.60 12.96 -13.05
N THR A 465 -28.09 13.92 -12.28
CA THR A 465 -29.37 13.82 -11.57
C THR A 465 -30.03 15.19 -11.42
N VAL A 466 -31.29 15.20 -10.98
CA VAL A 466 -32.08 16.41 -10.73
C VAL A 466 -32.74 16.30 -9.37
N SER A 467 -32.75 17.38 -8.59
CA SER A 467 -33.44 17.36 -7.29
C SER A 467 -34.97 17.26 -7.42
N ASP A 468 -35.59 16.46 -6.55
CA ASP A 468 -37.03 16.24 -6.49
C ASP A 468 -37.80 17.43 -5.87
N GLN A 469 -39.12 17.32 -5.71
CA GLN A 469 -39.97 18.39 -5.15
C GLN A 469 -39.63 18.75 -3.69
N ASN A 470 -38.99 17.85 -2.96
CA ASN A 470 -38.51 18.07 -1.60
C ASN A 470 -37.04 18.53 -1.58
N GLY A 471 -36.44 18.80 -2.74
CA GLY A 471 -35.05 19.18 -2.91
C GLY A 471 -34.05 18.04 -2.76
N ASN A 472 -34.50 16.78 -2.70
CA ASN A 472 -33.62 15.63 -2.53
C ASN A 472 -33.01 15.20 -3.86
N TYR A 473 -31.76 14.75 -3.84
CA TYR A 473 -31.09 14.17 -4.99
C TYR A 473 -30.39 12.87 -4.60
N ILE A 474 -30.15 12.02 -5.61
CA ILE A 474 -29.40 10.77 -5.47
C ILE A 474 -28.51 10.54 -6.70
N PHE A 475 -27.26 10.19 -6.44
CA PHE A 475 -26.35 9.54 -7.36
C PHE A 475 -26.20 8.09 -6.90
N PRO A 476 -26.83 7.12 -7.58
CA PRO A 476 -26.78 5.73 -7.13
C PRO A 476 -25.43 5.10 -7.43
N LYS A 477 -25.02 4.13 -6.61
CA LYS A 477 -23.89 3.23 -6.88
C LYS A 477 -22.55 3.93 -7.19
N VAL A 478 -22.25 5.00 -6.46
CA VAL A 478 -20.97 5.71 -6.59
C VAL A 478 -19.86 4.87 -5.93
N LYS A 479 -18.73 4.68 -6.62
CA LYS A 479 -17.63 3.87 -6.08
C LYS A 479 -17.09 4.48 -4.78
N CYS A 480 -16.98 3.67 -3.73
CA CYS A 480 -16.38 4.08 -2.47
C CYS A 480 -14.90 4.44 -2.60
N GLY A 481 -14.37 5.18 -1.63
CA GLY A 481 -12.94 5.48 -1.51
C GLY A 481 -12.41 6.43 -2.59
N LYS A 482 -13.23 6.74 -3.60
CA LYS A 482 -12.95 7.70 -4.66
C LYS A 482 -13.40 9.10 -4.27
N LYS A 483 -12.73 10.10 -4.86
CA LYS A 483 -13.13 11.49 -4.76
C LYS A 483 -13.90 11.88 -6.02
N TYR A 484 -14.89 12.72 -5.84
CA TYR A 484 -15.71 13.25 -6.91
C TYR A 484 -15.80 14.76 -6.81
N ALA A 485 -16.25 15.39 -7.90
CA ALA A 485 -16.73 16.75 -7.89
C ALA A 485 -18.22 16.78 -8.29
N ILE A 486 -19.00 17.64 -7.65
CA ILE A 486 -20.39 17.89 -8.07
C ILE A 486 -20.48 19.31 -8.60
N LYS A 487 -21.08 19.47 -9.78
CA LYS A 487 -21.47 20.79 -10.31
C LYS A 487 -22.98 20.90 -10.33
N THR A 488 -23.50 22.02 -9.84
CA THR A 488 -24.93 22.31 -9.80
C THR A 488 -25.31 23.41 -10.78
N SER A 489 -26.53 23.36 -11.30
CA SER A 489 -27.09 24.40 -12.15
C SER A 489 -28.59 24.54 -11.93
N LYS A 490 -29.05 25.76 -11.70
CA LYS A 490 -30.47 26.13 -11.63
C LYS A 490 -30.64 27.58 -12.06
N ALA A 491 -31.74 27.90 -12.74
CA ALA A 491 -32.06 29.28 -13.10
C ALA A 491 -32.15 30.16 -11.84
N ASN A 492 -31.64 31.39 -11.91
CA ASN A 492 -31.58 32.37 -10.81
C ASN A 492 -30.68 31.99 -9.62
N TYR A 493 -29.90 30.90 -9.70
CA TYR A 493 -28.90 30.51 -8.70
C TYR A 493 -27.51 30.43 -9.32
N ASP A 494 -26.48 30.76 -8.55
CA ASP A 494 -25.09 30.61 -8.99
C ASP A 494 -24.72 29.14 -9.17
N ILE A 495 -23.86 28.86 -10.15
CA ILE A 495 -23.30 27.52 -10.34
C ILE A 495 -22.36 27.24 -9.18
N LYS A 496 -22.67 26.20 -8.39
CA LYS A 496 -21.80 25.74 -7.31
C LYS A 496 -21.06 24.49 -7.73
N GLN A 497 -19.74 24.50 -7.56
CA GLN A 497 -18.88 23.33 -7.72
C GLN A 497 -18.37 22.89 -6.33
N ILE A 498 -18.57 21.63 -6.00
CA ILE A 498 -18.18 21.02 -4.72
C ILE A 498 -17.08 20.01 -5.03
N LEU A 499 -15.89 20.20 -4.46
CA LEU A 499 -14.78 19.26 -4.58
C LEU A 499 -13.79 19.38 -3.40
N PRO A 500 -13.23 18.25 -2.91
CA PRO A 500 -13.62 16.88 -3.23
C PRO A 500 -14.85 16.44 -2.40
N VAL A 501 -15.74 15.68 -3.03
CA VAL A 501 -16.72 14.82 -2.35
C VAL A 501 -16.09 13.45 -2.17
N VAL A 502 -15.79 13.07 -0.92
CA VAL A 502 -15.16 11.79 -0.62
C VAL A 502 -16.25 10.78 -0.27
N ILE A 503 -16.32 9.68 -1.03
CA ILE A 503 -17.22 8.56 -0.69
C ILE A 503 -16.49 7.67 0.31
N LYS A 504 -17.09 7.43 1.46
CA LYS A 504 -16.50 6.56 2.48
C LYS A 504 -16.45 5.12 1.99
N LYS A 505 -15.47 4.34 2.45
CA LYS A 505 -15.46 2.87 2.25
C LYS A 505 -16.56 2.21 3.09
N GLY A 506 -17.12 1.13 2.56
CA GLY A 506 -18.17 0.32 3.20
C GLY A 506 -19.54 0.38 2.50
N ALA A 507 -20.49 -0.41 2.99
CA ALA A 507 -21.87 -0.39 2.53
C ALA A 507 -22.66 0.79 3.12
N GLY A 508 -23.60 1.34 2.36
CA GLY A 508 -24.56 2.34 2.86
C GLY A 508 -24.68 3.56 1.95
N THR A 509 -24.85 4.73 2.56
CA THR A 509 -25.13 5.99 1.87
C THR A 509 -24.16 7.08 2.33
N THR A 510 -23.63 7.83 1.38
CA THR A 510 -22.93 9.09 1.68
C THR A 510 -23.92 10.24 1.58
N THR A 511 -24.08 11.00 2.66
CA THR A 511 -25.01 12.14 2.70
C THR A 511 -24.28 13.46 2.52
N LEU A 512 -24.70 14.29 1.57
CA LEU A 512 -24.14 15.61 1.30
C LEU A 512 -25.25 16.66 1.11
N MET A 513 -25.35 17.59 2.07
CA MET A 513 -26.27 18.73 1.96
C MET A 513 -25.64 19.85 1.14
N ILE A 514 -26.39 20.41 0.18
CA ILE A 514 -25.89 21.47 -0.71
C ILE A 514 -26.73 22.72 -0.52
N ALA A 515 -26.10 23.84 -0.17
CA ALA A 515 -26.76 25.15 -0.14
C ALA A 515 -26.35 25.97 -1.39
N LEU A 516 -27.31 26.55 -2.11
CA LEU A 516 -27.08 27.38 -3.30
C LEU A 516 -27.39 28.85 -3.02
N ASP A 517 -26.55 29.73 -3.55
CA ASP A 517 -26.70 31.18 -3.45
C ASP A 517 -27.51 31.69 -4.65
N LYS A 518 -28.51 32.55 -4.40
CA LYS A 518 -29.26 33.21 -5.48
C LYS A 518 -28.37 34.17 -6.25
N LYS A 519 -28.53 34.22 -7.56
CA LYS A 519 -27.89 35.25 -8.40
C LYS A 519 -28.39 36.61 -7.97
N VAL A 520 -27.45 37.50 -7.64
CA VAL A 520 -27.79 38.88 -7.34
C VAL A 520 -28.24 39.55 -8.65
N VAL A 521 -29.54 39.81 -8.78
CA VAL A 521 -30.06 40.66 -9.86
C VAL A 521 -29.84 42.11 -9.42
N PRO A 522 -29.05 42.93 -10.14
CA PRO A 522 -28.93 44.34 -9.82
C PRO A 522 -30.29 44.99 -10.02
N ILE A 523 -30.97 45.35 -8.94
CA ILE A 523 -32.15 46.20 -9.01
C ILE A 523 -31.64 47.57 -9.47
N ALA A 524 -32.01 47.98 -10.69
CA ALA A 524 -31.78 49.33 -11.19
C ALA A 524 -32.52 50.31 -10.26
N ALA A 525 -31.77 50.91 -9.33
CA ALA A 525 -32.32 51.83 -8.34
C ALA A 525 -32.75 53.13 -9.02
N LYS A 526 -34.06 53.37 -9.09
CA LYS A 526 -34.61 54.72 -9.27
C LYS A 526 -34.27 55.53 -8.01
N ALA A 527 -33.56 56.63 -8.21
CA ALA A 527 -33.09 57.52 -7.16
C ALA A 527 -34.25 58.19 -6.41
N ALA A 528 -34.24 58.08 -5.07
CA ALA A 528 -34.97 58.94 -4.17
C ALA A 528 -34.02 59.40 -3.05
N VAL A 529 -33.98 60.72 -2.83
CA VAL A 529 -33.14 61.41 -1.84
C VAL A 529 -33.92 61.55 -0.53
N VAL A 530 -33.46 60.96 0.57
CA VAL A 530 -33.68 61.46 1.95
C VAL A 530 -32.50 61.06 2.87
N LYS A 531 -32.17 61.98 3.77
CA LYS A 531 -31.02 62.08 4.70
C LYS A 531 -31.10 61.14 5.93
N THR A 532 -30.01 60.39 6.14
CA THR A 532 -29.34 59.98 7.42
C THR A 532 -30.09 59.24 8.53
N LEU A 533 -29.71 57.96 8.77
CA LEU A 533 -28.82 57.52 9.87
C LEU A 533 -28.31 56.07 9.66
N LYS A 534 -27.15 55.76 10.23
CA LYS A 534 -26.17 54.72 9.83
C LYS A 534 -26.49 53.30 10.35
N ILE A 535 -26.39 52.30 9.45
CA ILE A 535 -25.90 50.94 9.77
C ILE A 535 -24.89 50.57 8.67
N ASN A 536 -23.68 50.17 9.06
CA ASN A 536 -22.56 49.93 8.15
C ASN A 536 -22.73 48.59 7.42
N ALA A 537 -23.05 48.64 6.13
CA ALA A 537 -22.83 47.52 5.22
C ALA A 537 -21.33 47.31 5.03
N VAL A 538 -20.86 46.06 5.13
CA VAL A 538 -19.49 45.69 4.74
C VAL A 538 -19.39 45.81 3.22
N LYS A 539 -18.97 46.99 2.76
CA LYS A 539 -18.61 47.25 1.37
C LYS A 539 -17.35 46.46 1.03
N VAL A 540 -17.46 45.47 0.13
CA VAL A 540 -16.29 45.00 -0.61
C VAL A 540 -15.86 46.17 -1.49
N LYS A 541 -14.65 46.71 -1.25
CA LYS A 541 -14.16 47.86 -2.00
C LYS A 541 -14.05 47.48 -3.49
N PRO A 542 -14.47 48.34 -4.43
CA PRO A 542 -14.16 48.13 -5.84
C PRO A 542 -12.64 48.05 -6.00
N ILE A 543 -12.18 47.08 -6.80
CA ILE A 543 -10.77 46.96 -7.17
C ILE A 543 -10.44 48.20 -8.01
N ALA A 544 -9.62 49.09 -7.46
CA ALA A 544 -9.18 50.34 -8.09
C ALA A 544 -7.64 50.39 -8.15
N VAL A 545 -7.09 51.21 -9.05
CA VAL A 545 -5.66 51.55 -9.03
C VAL A 545 -5.29 52.07 -7.63
N GLY A 546 -4.19 51.56 -7.08
CA GLY A 546 -3.74 51.82 -5.71
C GLY A 546 -4.24 50.82 -4.65
N THR A 547 -5.08 49.85 -5.03
CA THR A 547 -5.53 48.80 -4.09
C THR A 547 -4.39 47.84 -3.75
N ASP A 548 -4.20 47.57 -2.46
CA ASP A 548 -3.27 46.54 -1.98
C ASP A 548 -3.98 45.19 -1.86
N LEU A 549 -3.60 44.24 -2.72
CA LEU A 549 -4.19 42.91 -2.77
C LEU A 549 -3.94 42.10 -1.49
N ALA A 550 -2.83 42.33 -0.77
CA ALA A 550 -2.61 41.63 0.50
C ALA A 550 -3.69 41.99 1.52
N LYS A 551 -4.10 43.27 1.57
CA LYS A 551 -5.17 43.74 2.45
C LYS A 551 -6.55 43.31 1.96
N LEU A 552 -6.78 43.37 0.65
CA LEU A 552 -8.06 42.96 0.05
C LEU A 552 -8.35 41.47 0.27
N LEU A 553 -7.33 40.62 0.10
CA LEU A 553 -7.44 39.16 0.23
C LEU A 553 -7.15 38.65 1.65
N ASN A 554 -6.92 39.55 2.60
CA ASN A 554 -6.57 39.27 3.99
C ASN A 554 -5.41 38.26 4.11
N LEU A 555 -4.31 38.51 3.39
CA LEU A 555 -3.15 37.63 3.36
C LEU A 555 -2.30 37.82 4.63
N PRO A 556 -1.91 36.74 5.33
CA PRO A 556 -0.96 36.85 6.41
C PRO A 556 0.42 37.24 5.84
N MET A 557 0.92 38.42 6.21
CA MET A 557 2.17 39.01 5.70
C MET A 557 3.42 38.33 6.27
N ASN A 558 3.53 37.00 6.12
CA ASN A 558 4.65 36.18 6.62
C ASN A 558 5.12 35.20 5.53
N PHE A 559 5.65 35.75 4.44
CA PHE A 559 6.11 34.96 3.28
C PHE A 559 7.54 34.42 3.44
N PHE A 560 8.33 34.97 4.37
CA PHE A 560 9.77 34.73 4.47
C PHE A 560 10.22 34.48 5.91
N ASP A 561 11.24 33.64 6.09
CA ASP A 561 11.91 33.51 7.39
C ASP A 561 12.79 34.73 7.68
N LEU A 562 13.18 34.90 8.94
CA LEU A 562 14.11 35.94 9.36
C LEU A 562 15.43 35.83 8.58
N GLY A 563 15.86 36.93 7.97
CA GLY A 563 17.09 36.98 7.15
C GLY A 563 17.03 36.25 5.81
N LYS A 564 15.91 35.61 5.43
CA LYS A 564 15.76 34.88 4.17
C LYS A 564 14.88 35.62 3.17
N ALA A 565 15.14 35.38 1.88
CA ALA A 565 14.33 35.84 0.75
C ALA A 565 13.71 34.68 -0.05
N THR A 566 13.78 33.45 0.46
CA THR A 566 13.08 32.29 -0.12
C THR A 566 11.65 32.23 0.44
N ILE A 567 10.66 32.12 -0.43
CA ILE A 567 9.25 32.02 -0.04
C ILE A 567 9.04 30.71 0.71
N LYS A 568 8.38 30.75 1.88
CA LYS A 568 8.04 29.54 2.64
C LYS A 568 7.02 28.72 1.88
N LYS A 569 7.21 27.39 1.83
CA LYS A 569 6.23 26.45 1.27
C LYS A 569 4.84 26.58 1.90
N THR A 570 4.78 26.91 3.20
CA THR A 570 3.54 27.16 3.94
C THR A 570 2.81 28.44 3.52
N SER A 571 3.50 29.39 2.88
CA SER A 571 2.93 30.66 2.42
C SER A 571 2.50 30.62 0.95
N GLU A 572 2.84 29.56 0.20
CA GLU A 572 2.41 29.36 -1.19
C GLU A 572 0.88 29.40 -1.37
N PRO A 573 0.05 28.76 -0.52
CA PRO A 573 -1.41 28.84 -0.67
C PRO A 573 -1.96 30.27 -0.54
N GLN A 574 -1.27 31.16 0.16
CA GLN A 574 -1.69 32.56 0.32
C GLN A 574 -1.29 33.39 -0.90
N LEU A 575 -0.11 33.18 -1.46
CA LEU A 575 0.30 33.82 -2.71
C LEU A 575 -0.48 33.27 -3.91
N GLN A 576 -0.95 32.02 -3.86
CA GLN A 576 -1.80 31.44 -4.90
C GLN A 576 -3.09 32.24 -5.10
N LYS A 577 -3.66 32.83 -4.04
CA LYS A 577 -4.83 33.72 -4.14
C LYS A 577 -4.56 34.96 -5.01
N VAL A 578 -3.32 35.48 -4.97
CA VAL A 578 -2.89 36.60 -5.84
C VAL A 578 -2.80 36.13 -7.29
N VAL A 579 -2.26 34.94 -7.53
CA VAL A 579 -2.19 34.33 -8.88
C VAL A 579 -3.59 34.13 -9.46
N ASP A 580 -4.51 33.57 -8.69
CA ASP A 580 -5.87 33.28 -9.13
C ASP A 580 -6.61 34.57 -9.52
N LEU A 581 -6.44 35.65 -8.74
CA LEU A 581 -6.97 36.97 -9.07
C LEU A 581 -6.35 37.54 -10.34
N LEU A 582 -5.03 37.50 -10.49
CA LEU A 582 -4.36 38.02 -11.69
C LEU A 582 -4.69 37.22 -12.96
N LYS A 583 -5.02 35.92 -12.82
CA LYS A 583 -5.53 35.08 -13.93
C LYS A 583 -6.98 35.42 -14.27
N GLN A 584 -7.81 35.70 -13.26
CA GLN A 584 -9.19 36.11 -13.46
C GLN A 584 -9.31 37.49 -14.11
N TYR A 585 -8.39 38.40 -13.79
CA TYR A 585 -8.36 39.78 -14.31
C TYR A 585 -7.04 40.04 -15.06
N PRO A 586 -6.94 39.65 -16.34
CA PRO A 586 -5.69 39.69 -17.10
C PRO A 586 -5.16 41.10 -17.39
N ALA A 587 -6.00 42.14 -17.27
CA ALA A 587 -5.61 43.53 -17.51
C ALA A 587 -4.92 44.20 -16.30
N ILE A 588 -5.03 43.61 -15.09
CA ILE A 588 -4.41 44.16 -13.88
C ILE A 588 -2.88 44.11 -13.98
N LYS A 589 -2.21 45.24 -13.73
CA LYS A 589 -0.77 45.31 -13.45
C LYS A 589 -0.50 45.51 -11.96
N LEU A 590 0.59 44.92 -11.48
CA LEU A 590 0.89 44.82 -10.05
C LEU A 590 2.32 45.27 -9.72
N ASP A 591 2.43 46.15 -8.72
CA ASP A 591 3.69 46.59 -8.13
C ASP A 591 3.92 45.90 -6.78
N ILE A 592 4.96 45.09 -6.72
CA ILE A 592 5.31 44.25 -5.57
C ILE A 592 6.35 44.98 -4.72
N ARG A 593 5.97 45.32 -3.50
CA ARG A 593 6.84 46.04 -2.56
C ARG A 593 7.19 45.16 -1.40
N SER A 594 8.44 45.19 -0.94
CA SER A 594 8.86 44.46 0.25
C SER A 594 9.57 45.37 1.24
N HIS A 595 9.31 45.13 2.53
CA HIS A 595 9.80 45.93 3.65
C HIS A 595 10.43 45.04 4.73
N THR A 596 11.26 45.64 5.58
CA THR A 596 11.93 44.98 6.71
C THR A 596 11.61 45.68 8.03
N ASP A 597 11.97 45.04 9.15
CA ASP A 597 12.03 45.71 10.46
C ASP A 597 13.39 46.40 10.67
N SER A 598 13.50 47.26 11.68
CA SER A 598 14.66 48.11 11.95
C SER A 598 15.77 47.43 12.78
N ARG A 599 15.91 46.10 12.71
CA ARG A 599 16.87 45.37 13.57
C ARG A 599 18.22 45.10 12.90
N GLN A 600 18.32 45.32 11.60
CA GLN A 600 19.56 45.21 10.84
C GLN A 600 19.98 46.58 10.32
N SER A 601 21.19 46.71 9.79
CA SER A 601 21.59 47.98 9.18
C SER A 601 20.74 48.32 7.96
N ASP A 602 20.47 49.61 7.75
CA ASP A 602 19.75 50.15 6.58
C ASP A 602 20.17 49.50 5.26
N ALA A 603 21.49 49.38 5.04
CA ALA A 603 22.05 48.78 3.82
C ALA A 603 21.67 47.29 3.69
N SER A 604 21.74 46.52 4.78
CA SER A 604 21.38 45.11 4.79
C SER A 604 19.88 44.91 4.57
N ASN A 605 19.08 45.75 5.21
CA ASN A 605 17.62 45.76 5.10
C ASN A 605 17.16 46.12 3.69
N MET A 606 17.81 47.10 3.05
CA MET A 606 17.55 47.43 1.65
C MET A 606 17.81 46.22 0.73
N ILE A 607 18.98 45.58 0.85
CA ILE A 607 19.32 44.39 0.05
C ILE A 607 18.34 43.25 0.30
N LEU A 608 17.97 42.97 1.55
CA LEU A 608 17.06 41.89 1.90
C LEU A 608 15.66 42.14 1.33
N SER A 609 15.16 43.37 1.44
CA SER A 609 13.86 43.75 0.91
C SER A 609 13.80 43.63 -0.61
N GLU A 610 14.87 44.02 -1.32
CA GLU A 610 14.95 43.92 -2.78
C GLU A 610 14.92 42.45 -3.22
N LYS A 611 15.72 41.60 -2.56
CA LYS A 611 15.70 40.15 -2.82
C LYS A 611 14.32 39.54 -2.60
N ARG A 612 13.58 39.95 -1.57
CA ARG A 612 12.22 39.46 -1.30
C ARG A 612 11.22 39.90 -2.37
N ALA A 613 11.30 41.14 -2.84
CA ALA A 613 10.45 41.63 -3.91
C ALA A 613 10.71 40.84 -5.22
N GLN A 614 11.98 40.66 -5.59
CA GLN A 614 12.36 39.90 -6.79
C GLN A 614 12.00 38.41 -6.71
N SER A 615 12.19 37.77 -5.55
CA SER A 615 11.75 36.38 -5.33
C SER A 615 10.23 36.24 -5.51
N THR A 616 9.45 37.20 -4.99
CA THR A 616 7.98 37.19 -5.12
C THR A 616 7.56 37.35 -6.57
N LYS A 617 8.17 38.30 -7.31
CA LYS A 617 7.94 38.46 -8.75
C LYS A 617 8.26 37.17 -9.52
N SER A 618 9.44 36.60 -9.29
CA SER A 618 9.89 35.37 -9.97
C SER A 618 8.96 34.19 -9.71
N TRP A 619 8.45 34.06 -8.48
CA TRP A 619 7.50 33.02 -8.12
C TRP A 619 6.14 33.21 -8.83
N LEU A 620 5.63 34.43 -8.93
CA LEU A 620 4.39 34.71 -9.68
C LEU A 620 4.55 34.40 -11.18
N VAL A 621 5.70 34.73 -11.77
CA VAL A 621 6.03 34.37 -13.16
C VAL A 621 6.06 32.84 -13.34
N GLN A 622 6.69 32.11 -12.42
CA GLN A 622 6.72 30.65 -12.44
C GLN A 622 5.30 30.03 -12.36
N LYS A 623 4.34 30.71 -11.73
CA LYS A 623 2.93 30.28 -11.65
C LYS A 623 2.08 30.71 -12.87
N GLY A 624 2.71 31.29 -13.88
CA GLY A 624 2.11 31.62 -15.18
C GLY A 624 1.51 33.03 -15.27
N ILE A 625 1.99 33.98 -14.46
CA ILE A 625 1.66 35.41 -14.65
C ILE A 625 2.67 36.04 -15.60
N ASP A 626 2.19 36.77 -16.60
CA ASP A 626 3.03 37.50 -17.55
C ASP A 626 3.94 38.50 -16.83
N GLU A 627 5.25 38.42 -17.07
CA GLU A 627 6.24 39.27 -16.41
C GLU A 627 6.02 40.76 -16.69
N SER A 628 5.50 41.12 -17.87
CA SER A 628 5.22 42.51 -18.26
C SER A 628 4.16 43.18 -17.38
N ARG A 629 3.39 42.40 -16.61
CA ARG A 629 2.38 42.89 -15.67
C ARG A 629 2.94 43.18 -14.28
N LEU A 630 4.21 42.87 -14.01
CA LEU A 630 4.77 42.86 -12.66
C LEU A 630 6.01 43.76 -12.53
N THR A 631 5.94 44.71 -11.60
CA THR A 631 7.12 45.43 -11.09
C THR A 631 7.44 45.00 -9.67
N ALA A 632 8.72 45.12 -9.26
CA ALA A 632 9.15 44.72 -7.93
C ALA A 632 10.23 45.68 -7.40
N LYS A 633 10.10 46.10 -6.13
CA LYS A 633 11.06 46.98 -5.47
C LYS A 633 11.14 46.74 -3.95
N GLY A 634 12.36 46.72 -3.42
CA GLY A 634 12.67 46.76 -2.00
C GLY A 634 12.71 48.17 -1.43
N TYR A 635 12.23 48.34 -0.20
CA TYR A 635 12.21 49.62 0.51
C TYR A 635 12.99 49.59 1.84
N GLY A 636 13.57 48.45 2.20
CA GLY A 636 14.22 48.24 3.50
C GLY A 636 13.30 48.64 4.65
N GLU A 637 13.87 49.35 5.60
CA GLU A 637 13.17 49.91 6.76
C GLU A 637 12.70 51.36 6.55
N THR A 638 12.80 51.92 5.35
CA THR A 638 12.48 53.34 5.10
C THR A 638 10.98 53.69 5.25
N GLN A 639 10.11 52.67 5.38
CA GLN A 639 8.66 52.81 5.47
C GLN A 639 8.07 51.91 6.57
N LEU A 640 8.51 52.13 7.81
CA LEU A 640 7.93 51.49 9.00
C LEU A 640 6.48 51.96 9.19
N ILE A 641 5.61 51.03 9.62
CA ILE A 641 4.18 51.30 9.85
C ILE A 641 3.82 51.44 11.33
N ASN A 642 4.81 51.29 12.22
CA ASN A 642 4.67 51.49 13.65
C ASN A 642 5.92 52.18 14.21
N ARG A 643 5.95 52.38 15.55
CA ARG A 643 7.01 53.11 16.26
C ARG A 643 8.38 52.41 16.31
N CYS A 644 8.52 51.22 15.75
CA CYS A 644 9.70 50.36 15.91
C CYS A 644 10.82 50.76 14.96
N ALA A 645 11.35 51.96 15.16
CA ALA A 645 12.56 52.47 14.53
C ALA A 645 13.81 52.06 15.33
N ASP A 646 14.99 52.35 14.77
CA ASP A 646 16.28 52.10 15.40
C ASP A 646 16.36 52.59 16.85
N GLY A 647 16.81 51.70 17.72
CA GLY A 647 16.94 51.96 19.17
C GLY A 647 15.62 51.91 19.96
N VAL A 648 14.45 51.75 19.33
CA VAL A 648 13.16 51.63 20.01
C VAL A 648 12.87 50.18 20.41
N LYS A 649 12.65 49.93 21.70
CA LYS A 649 12.27 48.59 22.19
C LYS A 649 10.84 48.23 21.75
N CYS A 650 10.73 47.17 20.96
CA CYS A 650 9.48 46.63 20.44
C CYS A 650 9.36 45.12 20.65
N THR A 651 8.13 44.62 20.57
CA THR A 651 7.80 43.20 20.60
C THR A 651 8.03 42.54 19.25
N GLU A 652 8.17 41.21 19.23
CA GLU A 652 8.32 40.46 17.97
C GLU A 652 7.11 40.63 17.04
N LYS A 653 5.91 40.79 17.61
CA LYS A 653 4.69 41.07 16.85
C LYS A 653 4.77 42.42 16.13
N GLU A 654 5.21 43.47 16.82
CA GLU A 654 5.39 44.80 16.21
C GLU A 654 6.49 44.76 15.12
N HIS A 655 7.59 44.02 15.31
CA HIS A 655 8.58 43.85 14.24
C HIS A 655 8.03 43.04 13.05
N GLN A 656 7.19 42.04 13.29
CA GLN A 656 6.57 41.24 12.22
C GLN A 656 5.62 42.06 11.34
N GLU A 657 4.96 43.08 11.88
CA GLU A 657 4.12 44.01 11.10
C GLU A 657 4.94 44.80 10.06
N ASN A 658 6.18 45.19 10.40
CA ASN A 658 7.07 45.88 9.44
C ASN A 658 7.65 44.93 8.38
N ARG A 659 7.82 43.64 8.70
CA ARG A 659 8.27 42.61 7.74
C ARG A 659 7.14 42.16 6.82
N ARG A 660 6.73 43.05 5.92
CA ARG A 660 5.58 42.85 5.04
C ARG A 660 5.94 42.94 3.56
N SER A 661 5.04 42.40 2.75
CA SER A 661 5.01 42.61 1.31
C SER A 661 3.66 43.19 0.92
N GLU A 662 3.67 44.16 0.01
CA GLU A 662 2.49 44.84 -0.50
C GLU A 662 2.34 44.53 -2.00
N PHE A 663 1.10 44.46 -2.46
CA PHE A 663 0.77 44.10 -3.84
C PHE A 663 -0.16 45.17 -4.42
N ILE A 664 0.42 46.24 -4.96
CA ILE A 664 -0.31 47.45 -5.32
C ILE A 664 -0.74 47.38 -6.78
N ILE A 665 -2.03 47.49 -7.05
CA ILE A 665 -2.55 47.60 -8.43
C ILE A 665 -2.10 48.92 -9.04
N THR A 666 -1.43 48.87 -10.18
CA THR A 666 -0.94 50.06 -10.89
C THR A 666 -1.74 50.38 -12.14
N ASP A 667 -2.48 49.41 -12.68
CA ASP A 667 -3.27 49.53 -13.91
C ASP A 667 -4.40 48.48 -13.90
N LEU A 668 -5.51 48.72 -14.61
CA LEU A 668 -6.71 47.87 -14.62
C LEU A 668 -7.15 47.42 -16.00
#